data_AF-A0A2V1BKI9-F1
#
_entry.id   AF-A0A2V1BKI9-F1
#
_cell.length_a   1.000
_cell.length_b   1.000
_cell.length_c   1.000
_cell.angle_alpha   90.00
_cell.angle_beta   90.00
_cell.angle_gamma   90.00
#
_symmetry.space_group_name_H-M   'P 1'
#
loop_
_entity.id
_entity.type
_entity.pdbx_description
1 polymer ?
#
loop_
_entity_poly.entity_id
_entity_poly.type
_entity_poly.pdbx_seq_one_letter_code
_entity_poly.pdbx_strand_id
1 'polypeptide(L)'
;MVWDLRDQLDPENMEEVDCPEMNIAAIRRDGVIKYFRYVIHPQCSCTECAQQFRTVDTQKAKTLGYRDGLNDKEAKSRAAEFTISIAQDLQYLKDQCTLNGNSILKRWKKKSMAERSNLLKQAMPNIFPSQWCDALFHTEFTKACEIESRKDPGRMVDSDFTEGRYKRQHRDRFLLPYVNIEALTTDPMKLLNLLYCRTKYTPEKWAPYDNFLLNSQWWQGAFDLTYNKGCLIMNGSKYGSWTPWEKQAAHNWSIVGYPKAILILETQQKLLGFLRRVVEQLVEGLSRQDTSPQSNHFFEILEQGPKRLRVGNVQSTQFESPYLNQPFSTPPLFDIDNLLSIAKTRLDMHGDHLWLLQTEPSFMKRYSEAVLAGGLGENLTKHNKHVYTSNHIMQDATWFWSWEWIVEQIQQLKGVQMECQGSILPGKALPKKYEETISSLAALLLEQFKRRAHYIKILLPLRPGLQDLWKIEYKQVKQTMLMVPQRRDKFDPFKDSFVRDRLDFCLCAVVFDPDDELLTTGNPHQTKGPQHDIANAFAMLDEHLAKSAKNGNKAEVARLDGVLLELLTDLSAVHQILSMARIHVPRARKMDLKEAQKIGTGKAWRYTNKHFMEQTPFRFGTVNPNGTMAEVDSVYKRENAETKIAAEQKLGTLLKAFMASENPKGPKFTPKWAD
;
A
#
# COMPACT_ATOMS: atom_id res chain seq x y z
N MET A 1 33.19 -17.92 8.59
CA MET A 1 34.55 -17.78 8.04
C MET A 1 34.85 -16.30 7.93
N VAL A 2 35.70 -15.79 8.83
CA VAL A 2 36.24 -14.43 8.75
C VAL A 2 37.37 -14.52 7.74
N TRP A 3 37.18 -13.92 6.57
CA TRP A 3 38.26 -13.77 5.60
C TRP A 3 39.10 -12.58 6.05
N ASP A 4 40.32 -12.84 6.52
CA ASP A 4 41.32 -11.81 6.79
C ASP A 4 41.93 -11.39 5.45
N LEU A 5 41.36 -10.33 4.87
CA LEU A 5 41.66 -9.84 3.53
C LEU A 5 42.96 -8.99 3.48
N ARG A 6 43.78 -9.02 4.52
CA ARG A 6 45.03 -8.23 4.57
C ARG A 6 46.19 -8.84 3.79
N ASP A 7 46.12 -10.14 3.46
CA ASP A 7 47.29 -10.87 2.92
C ASP A 7 47.24 -11.15 1.40
N GLN A 8 46.30 -10.58 0.64
CA GLN A 8 46.21 -10.82 -0.82
C GLN A 8 45.98 -9.60 -1.71
N LEU A 9 46.20 -8.38 -1.22
CA LEU A 9 46.22 -7.20 -2.09
C LEU A 9 47.67 -6.91 -2.47
N ASP A 10 48.15 -7.57 -3.52
CA ASP A 10 49.34 -7.15 -4.26
C ASP A 10 48.98 -5.88 -5.07
N PRO A 11 49.50 -4.69 -4.69
CA PRO A 11 49.15 -3.44 -5.36
C PRO A 11 49.61 -3.39 -6.82
N GLU A 12 50.55 -4.25 -7.23
CA GLU A 12 51.16 -4.24 -8.57
C GLU A 12 50.38 -5.08 -9.60
N ASN A 13 49.39 -5.88 -9.17
CA ASN A 13 48.59 -6.76 -10.03
C ASN A 13 47.09 -6.36 -10.12
N MET A 14 46.71 -5.16 -9.66
CA MET A 14 45.38 -4.63 -9.96
C MET A 14 45.35 -4.12 -11.40
N GLU A 15 44.89 -4.96 -12.34
CA GLU A 15 44.34 -4.44 -13.60
C GLU A 15 43.35 -3.31 -13.26
N GLU A 16 43.44 -2.17 -13.97
CA GLU A 16 42.48 -1.08 -13.89
C GLU A 16 41.07 -1.60 -14.24
N VAL A 17 40.36 -2.11 -13.23
CA VAL A 17 38.94 -2.31 -13.31
C VAL A 17 38.35 -0.90 -13.26
N ASP A 18 37.87 -0.41 -14.41
CA ASP A 18 37.08 0.80 -14.57
C ASP A 18 35.73 0.64 -13.81
N CYS A 19 35.83 0.58 -12.48
CA CYS A 19 34.73 0.41 -11.56
C CYS A 19 34.48 1.75 -10.86
N PRO A 20 33.23 2.22 -10.76
CA PRO A 20 32.92 3.53 -10.20
C PRO A 20 33.30 3.57 -8.71
N GLU A 21 34.16 4.53 -8.34
CA GLU A 21 34.53 4.99 -6.98
C GLU A 21 33.98 4.12 -5.84
N MET A 22 34.51 2.88 -5.70
CA MET A 22 34.15 2.02 -4.59
C MET A 22 34.89 2.51 -3.34
N ASN A 23 34.17 3.16 -2.44
CA ASN A 23 34.74 3.62 -1.19
C ASN A 23 34.64 2.55 -0.11
N ILE A 24 35.72 2.33 0.62
CA ILE A 24 35.72 1.44 1.78
C ILE A 24 35.20 2.21 3.00
N ALA A 25 34.01 1.85 3.49
CA ALA A 25 33.45 2.40 4.71
C ALA A 25 33.73 1.49 5.91
N ALA A 26 34.32 2.05 6.98
CA ALA A 26 34.44 1.38 8.27
C ALA A 26 33.06 1.33 8.97
N ILE A 27 32.55 0.14 9.24
CA ILE A 27 31.31 -0.02 10.00
C ILE A 27 31.64 -0.15 11.48
N ARG A 28 31.18 0.83 12.25
CA ARG A 28 31.39 0.91 13.70
C ARG A 28 30.14 0.47 14.47
N ARG A 29 30.33 -0.19 15.61
CA ARG A 29 29.30 -0.43 16.64
C ARG A 29 29.89 -0.07 17.99
N ASP A 30 29.19 0.78 18.74
CA ASP A 30 29.64 1.28 20.04
C ASP A 30 31.08 1.86 19.98
N GLY A 31 31.36 2.59 18.89
CA GLY A 31 32.69 3.18 18.62
C GLY A 31 33.74 2.23 18.01
N VAL A 32 33.51 0.91 18.04
CA VAL A 32 34.47 -0.12 17.59
C VAL A 32 34.21 -0.53 16.14
N ILE A 33 35.25 -0.53 15.29
CA ILE A 33 35.18 -1.03 13.91
C ILE A 33 34.94 -2.55 13.95
N LYS A 34 33.86 -3.01 13.31
CA LYS A 34 33.53 -4.45 13.23
C LYS A 34 33.98 -5.07 11.91
N TYR A 35 33.81 -4.35 10.80
CA TYR A 35 34.23 -4.78 9.46
C TYR A 35 34.23 -3.58 8.51
N PHE A 36 34.85 -3.74 7.35
CA PHE A 36 34.85 -2.79 6.25
C PHE A 36 33.85 -3.23 5.17
N ARG A 37 33.24 -2.28 4.46
CA ARG A 37 32.32 -2.58 3.35
C ARG A 37 32.52 -1.59 2.21
N TYR A 38 32.46 -2.08 0.98
CA TYR A 38 32.38 -1.24 -0.21
C TYR A 38 31.03 -0.54 -0.28
N VAL A 39 31.06 0.78 -0.41
CA VAL A 39 29.89 1.62 -0.58
C VAL A 39 30.08 2.44 -1.85
N ILE A 40 29.02 2.49 -2.64
CA ILE A 40 29.02 3.17 -3.93
C ILE A 40 28.29 4.50 -3.79
N HIS A 41 28.87 5.59 -4.28
CA HIS A 41 28.19 6.88 -4.29
C HIS A 41 27.15 6.93 -5.41
N PRO A 42 25.86 7.15 -5.11
CA PRO A 42 24.86 7.34 -6.14
C PRO A 42 25.05 8.69 -6.84
N GLN A 43 24.54 8.80 -8.06
CA GLN A 43 24.62 10.03 -8.86
C GLN A 43 23.99 11.25 -8.16
N CYS A 44 23.01 11.03 -7.28
CA CYS A 44 22.39 12.06 -6.46
C CYS A 44 21.85 11.44 -5.16
N SER A 45 21.96 12.17 -4.05
CA SER A 45 21.50 11.75 -2.71
C SER A 45 20.10 12.26 -2.34
N CYS A 46 19.38 12.90 -3.28
CA CYS A 46 18.04 13.42 -2.99
C CYS A 46 17.01 12.29 -2.79
N THR A 47 15.86 12.62 -2.20
CA THR A 47 14.79 11.66 -1.90
C THR A 47 14.18 11.00 -3.14
N GLU A 48 14.23 11.65 -4.30
CA GLU A 48 13.76 11.05 -5.57
C GLU A 48 14.75 9.99 -6.07
N CYS A 49 16.04 10.33 -6.14
CA CYS A 49 17.07 9.38 -6.56
C CYS A 49 17.24 8.22 -5.58
N ALA A 50 16.99 8.42 -4.28
CA ALA A 50 17.01 7.35 -3.28
C ALA A 50 15.99 6.21 -3.56
N GLN A 51 14.94 6.48 -4.35
CA GLN A 51 13.97 5.46 -4.77
C GLN A 51 14.51 4.57 -5.91
N GLN A 52 15.57 5.00 -6.61
CA GLN A 52 16.14 4.34 -7.78
C GLN A 52 17.56 3.81 -7.52
N PHE A 53 18.30 4.50 -6.65
CA PHE A 53 19.62 4.15 -6.18
C PHE A 53 19.65 4.12 -4.65
N ARG A 54 20.49 3.28 -4.06
CA ARG A 54 20.69 3.22 -2.62
C ARG A 54 21.59 4.37 -2.20
N THR A 55 21.16 5.15 -1.22
CA THR A 55 22.04 6.15 -0.61
C THR A 55 23.19 5.47 0.13
N VAL A 56 24.29 6.18 0.31
CA VAL A 56 25.46 5.72 1.09
C VAL A 56 25.02 5.19 2.46
N ASP A 57 24.13 5.91 3.15
CA ASP A 57 23.66 5.49 4.48
C ASP A 57 22.78 4.24 4.43
N THR A 58 21.94 4.08 3.41
CA THR A 58 21.19 2.84 3.24
C THR A 58 22.11 1.65 2.95
N GLN A 59 23.16 1.82 2.16
CA GLN A 59 24.13 0.73 1.87
C GLN A 59 24.95 0.30 3.09
N LYS A 60 25.16 1.20 4.07
CA LYS A 60 25.74 0.84 5.38
C LYS A 60 24.84 -0.14 6.12
N ALA A 61 23.51 -0.04 5.95
CA ALA A 61 22.60 -1.07 6.45
C ALA A 61 22.91 -2.40 5.77
N LYS A 62 23.00 -3.46 6.59
CA LYS A 62 23.49 -4.78 6.16
C LYS A 62 22.75 -5.31 4.92
N THR A 63 21.43 -5.14 4.86
CA THR A 63 20.54 -5.66 3.81
C THR A 63 20.56 -4.95 2.46
N LEU A 64 21.10 -3.73 2.36
CA LEU A 64 20.84 -2.83 1.22
C LEU A 64 22.09 -2.44 0.43
N GLY A 65 23.24 -3.07 0.72
CA GLY A 65 24.43 -2.93 -0.12
C GLY A 65 24.22 -3.58 -1.50
N TYR A 66 24.84 -2.99 -2.52
CA TYR A 66 24.99 -3.63 -3.82
C TYR A 66 25.96 -4.81 -3.72
N ARG A 67 25.72 -5.87 -4.48
CA ARG A 67 26.61 -7.04 -4.54
C ARG A 67 27.91 -6.68 -5.25
N ASP A 68 27.79 -6.04 -6.41
CA ASP A 68 28.86 -5.72 -7.35
C ASP A 68 28.48 -4.48 -8.18
N GLY A 69 29.41 -4.03 -9.03
CA GLY A 69 29.21 -2.99 -10.02
C GLY A 69 29.41 -3.53 -11.44
N LEU A 70 28.62 -3.03 -12.39
CA LEU A 70 28.74 -3.34 -13.81
C LEU A 70 29.25 -2.11 -14.56
N ASN A 71 30.14 -2.33 -15.53
CA ASN A 71 30.49 -1.29 -16.50
C ASN A 71 29.31 -1.05 -17.48
N ASP A 72 29.39 0.04 -18.25
CA ASP A 72 28.29 0.45 -19.13
C ASP A 72 28.01 -0.56 -20.26
N LYS A 73 29.02 -1.33 -20.69
CA LYS A 73 28.86 -2.36 -21.73
C LYS A 73 28.10 -3.57 -21.20
N GLU A 74 28.46 -4.05 -20.01
CA GLU A 74 27.77 -5.14 -19.32
C GLU A 74 26.32 -4.77 -18.98
N ALA A 75 26.11 -3.55 -18.48
CA ALA A 75 24.78 -3.03 -18.18
C ALA A 75 23.90 -2.97 -19.43
N LYS A 76 24.45 -2.51 -20.56
CA LYS A 76 23.76 -2.50 -21.86
C LYS A 76 23.41 -3.91 -22.33
N SER A 77 24.36 -4.85 -22.29
CA SER A 77 24.13 -6.24 -22.72
C SER A 77 23.01 -6.89 -21.91
N ARG A 78 23.09 -6.80 -20.58
CA ARG A 78 22.13 -7.42 -19.69
C ARG A 78 20.73 -6.84 -19.85
N ALA A 79 20.60 -5.51 -19.99
CA ALA A 79 19.32 -4.88 -20.26
C ALA A 79 18.75 -5.33 -21.62
N ALA A 80 19.59 -5.41 -22.66
CA ALA A 80 19.19 -5.87 -23.98
C ALA A 80 18.68 -7.31 -23.96
N GLU A 81 19.36 -8.22 -23.26
CA GLU A 81 18.94 -9.62 -23.08
C GLU A 81 17.53 -9.73 -22.50
N PHE A 82 17.22 -8.97 -21.45
CA PHE A 82 15.87 -8.92 -20.90
C PHE A 82 14.86 -8.40 -21.93
N THR A 83 15.15 -7.29 -22.61
CA THR A 83 14.21 -6.70 -23.58
C THR A 83 13.92 -7.62 -24.77
N ILE A 84 14.94 -8.32 -25.27
CA ILE A 84 14.81 -9.29 -26.36
C ILE A 84 13.91 -10.45 -25.92
N SER A 85 14.17 -11.01 -24.74
CA SER A 85 13.38 -12.11 -24.19
C SER A 85 11.92 -11.69 -23.94
N ILE A 86 11.69 -10.50 -23.38
CA ILE A 86 10.36 -9.92 -23.18
C ILE A 86 9.62 -9.78 -24.52
N ALA A 87 10.28 -9.24 -25.55
CA ALA A 87 9.68 -9.04 -26.87
C ALA A 87 9.32 -10.38 -27.54
N GLN A 88 10.21 -11.37 -27.47
CA GLN A 88 10.01 -12.71 -28.02
C GLN A 88 8.83 -13.42 -27.35
N ASP A 89 8.79 -13.44 -26.01
CA ASP A 89 7.71 -14.09 -25.28
C ASP A 89 6.37 -13.36 -25.48
N LEU A 90 6.38 -12.03 -25.49
CA LEU A 90 5.17 -11.25 -25.77
C LEU A 90 4.64 -11.52 -27.17
N GLN A 91 5.51 -11.56 -28.19
CA GLN A 91 5.10 -11.83 -29.56
C GLN A 91 4.51 -13.24 -29.68
N TYR A 92 5.19 -14.25 -29.14
CA TYR A 92 4.68 -15.61 -29.10
C TYR A 92 3.29 -15.68 -28.45
N LEU A 93 3.12 -15.03 -27.29
CA LEU A 93 1.85 -15.04 -26.57
C LEU A 93 0.74 -14.33 -27.34
N LYS A 94 1.02 -13.21 -28.02
CA LYS A 94 0.06 -12.52 -28.90
C LYS A 94 -0.38 -13.42 -30.06
N ASP A 95 0.58 -14.08 -30.70
CA ASP A 95 0.31 -14.99 -31.81
C ASP A 95 -0.55 -16.16 -31.34
N GLN A 96 -0.23 -16.77 -30.19
CA GLN A 96 -1.02 -17.87 -29.63
C GLN A 96 -2.41 -17.43 -29.16
N CYS A 97 -2.57 -16.23 -28.60
CA CYS A 97 -3.90 -15.73 -28.24
C CYS A 97 -4.76 -15.49 -29.49
N THR A 98 -4.16 -15.04 -30.59
CA THR A 98 -4.85 -14.81 -31.87
C THR A 98 -5.22 -16.12 -32.56
N LEU A 99 -4.29 -17.08 -32.61
CA LEU A 99 -4.48 -18.35 -33.30
C LEU A 99 -5.27 -19.36 -32.47
N ASN A 100 -5.07 -19.40 -31.15
CA ASN A 100 -5.54 -20.48 -30.27
C ASN A 100 -6.33 -19.99 -29.05
N GLY A 101 -6.71 -18.71 -28.99
CA GLY A 101 -7.35 -18.10 -27.81
C GLY A 101 -8.57 -18.87 -27.29
N ASN A 102 -9.46 -19.33 -28.17
CA ASN A 102 -10.66 -20.07 -27.75
C ASN A 102 -10.30 -21.46 -27.21
N SER A 103 -9.33 -22.12 -27.83
CA SER A 103 -8.79 -23.40 -27.34
C SER A 103 -8.14 -23.25 -25.97
N ILE A 104 -7.33 -22.20 -25.77
CA ILE A 104 -6.67 -21.87 -24.50
C ILE A 104 -7.73 -21.65 -23.40
N LEU A 105 -8.72 -20.80 -23.67
CA LEU A 105 -9.84 -20.52 -22.77
C LEU A 105 -10.57 -21.81 -22.36
N LYS A 106 -10.97 -22.61 -23.34
CA LYS A 106 -11.74 -23.83 -23.13
C LYS A 106 -10.94 -24.88 -22.34
N ARG A 107 -9.68 -25.12 -22.73
CA ARG A 107 -8.81 -26.11 -22.07
C ARG A 107 -8.51 -25.71 -20.64
N TRP A 108 -8.20 -24.44 -20.37
CA TRP A 108 -7.94 -23.97 -19.01
C TRP A 108 -9.17 -24.07 -18.09
N LYS A 109 -10.34 -23.63 -18.59
CA LYS A 109 -11.59 -23.72 -17.82
C LYS A 109 -12.00 -25.16 -17.55
N LYS A 110 -11.76 -26.08 -18.49
CA LYS A 110 -12.11 -27.51 -18.34
C LYS A 110 -11.25 -28.25 -17.32
N LYS A 111 -9.98 -27.86 -17.12
CA LYS A 111 -9.10 -28.47 -16.13
C LYS A 111 -9.64 -28.29 -14.71
N SER A 112 -9.58 -29.33 -13.90
CA SER A 112 -9.81 -29.30 -12.46
C SER A 112 -8.74 -28.47 -11.73
N MET A 113 -9.00 -28.10 -10.47
CA MET A 113 -8.04 -27.37 -9.65
C MET A 113 -6.69 -28.11 -9.52
N ALA A 114 -6.72 -29.44 -9.38
CA ALA A 114 -5.52 -30.28 -9.29
C ALA A 114 -4.73 -30.29 -10.61
N GLU A 115 -5.41 -30.44 -11.75
CA GLU A 115 -4.77 -30.39 -13.07
C GLU A 115 -4.16 -29.02 -13.35
N ARG A 116 -4.84 -27.93 -12.97
CA ARG A 116 -4.30 -26.57 -13.07
C ARG A 116 -3.06 -26.43 -12.20
N SER A 117 -3.10 -26.87 -10.94
CA SER A 117 -1.96 -26.83 -10.02
C SER A 117 -0.74 -27.56 -10.59
N ASN A 118 -0.93 -28.76 -11.13
CA ASN A 118 0.15 -29.54 -11.74
C ASN A 118 0.76 -28.83 -12.96
N LEU A 119 -0.07 -28.29 -13.84
CA LEU A 119 0.38 -27.51 -15.00
C LEU A 119 1.21 -26.29 -14.57
N LEU A 120 0.72 -25.55 -13.56
CA LEU A 120 1.42 -24.38 -13.03
C LEU A 120 2.79 -24.74 -12.42
N LYS A 121 2.88 -25.86 -11.69
CA LYS A 121 4.15 -26.38 -11.15
C LYS A 121 5.12 -26.82 -12.26
N GLN A 122 4.61 -27.38 -13.35
CA GLN A 122 5.45 -27.70 -14.52
C GLN A 122 6.00 -26.42 -15.16
N ALA A 123 5.19 -25.37 -15.26
CA ALA A 123 5.62 -24.08 -15.81
C ALA A 123 6.53 -23.28 -14.85
N MET A 124 6.40 -23.46 -13.54
CA MET A 124 7.22 -22.80 -12.53
C MET A 124 7.35 -23.72 -11.31
N PRO A 125 8.41 -24.55 -11.23
CA PRO A 125 8.56 -25.54 -10.16
C PRO A 125 8.52 -24.98 -8.75
N ASN A 126 9.06 -23.77 -8.56
CA ASN A 126 9.11 -23.08 -7.26
C ASN A 126 7.94 -22.10 -7.03
N ILE A 127 6.85 -22.22 -7.80
CA ILE A 127 5.66 -21.38 -7.63
C ILE A 127 5.13 -21.48 -6.20
N PHE A 128 4.83 -20.34 -5.60
CA PHE A 128 4.36 -20.31 -4.22
C PHE A 128 2.92 -20.86 -4.12
N PRO A 129 2.59 -21.69 -3.11
CA PRO A 129 1.29 -22.33 -3.04
C PRO A 129 0.13 -21.39 -2.70
N SER A 130 0.35 -20.39 -1.85
CA SER A 130 -0.73 -19.60 -1.25
C SER A 130 -0.72 -18.15 -1.71
N GLN A 131 -1.85 -17.45 -1.59
CA GLN A 131 -1.83 -15.99 -1.69
C GLN A 131 -1.11 -15.37 -0.47
N TRP A 132 -0.73 -14.09 -0.58
CA TRP A 132 -0.18 -13.29 0.53
C TRP A 132 1.18 -13.79 1.03
N CYS A 133 2.06 -14.12 0.09
CA CYS A 133 3.40 -14.63 0.40
C CYS A 133 4.16 -13.73 1.37
N ASP A 134 4.05 -12.41 1.25
CA ASP A 134 4.73 -11.48 2.17
C ASP A 134 4.29 -11.62 3.62
N ALA A 135 2.99 -11.77 3.88
CA ALA A 135 2.47 -11.92 5.23
C ALA A 135 2.84 -13.29 5.83
N LEU A 136 2.73 -14.36 5.03
CA LEU A 136 3.11 -15.71 5.43
C LEU A 136 4.63 -15.86 5.66
N PHE A 137 5.44 -15.18 4.85
CA PHE A 137 6.89 -15.28 4.92
C PHE A 137 7.45 -14.73 6.23
N HIS A 138 6.81 -13.72 6.82
CA HIS A 138 7.25 -13.19 8.11
C HIS A 138 7.19 -14.26 9.23
N THR A 139 6.17 -15.12 9.22
CA THR A 139 6.08 -16.28 10.11
C THR A 139 7.16 -17.32 9.81
N GLU A 140 7.45 -17.60 8.52
CA GLU A 140 8.55 -18.49 8.12
C GLU A 140 9.91 -17.97 8.62
N PHE A 141 10.18 -16.69 8.43
CA PHE A 141 11.41 -16.03 8.88
C PHE A 141 11.56 -16.05 10.40
N THR A 142 10.48 -15.79 11.14
CA THR A 142 10.50 -15.85 12.62
C THR A 142 10.88 -17.23 13.12
N LYS A 143 10.30 -18.30 12.55
CA LYS A 143 10.69 -19.68 12.88
C LYS A 143 12.16 -19.95 12.53
N ALA A 144 12.64 -19.43 11.40
CA ALA A 144 14.05 -19.55 11.03
C ALA A 144 14.96 -18.85 12.06
N CYS A 145 14.60 -17.65 12.53
CA CYS A 145 15.32 -16.95 13.61
C CYS A 145 15.36 -17.76 14.91
N GLU A 146 14.25 -18.40 15.29
CA GLU A 146 14.20 -19.26 16.47
C GLU A 146 15.11 -20.48 16.34
N ILE A 147 15.13 -21.11 15.18
CA ILE A 147 16.04 -22.23 14.89
C ILE A 147 17.50 -21.78 14.97
N GLU A 148 17.86 -20.65 14.34
CA GLU A 148 19.21 -20.11 14.40
C GLU A 148 19.63 -19.77 15.84
N SER A 149 18.73 -19.19 16.63
CA SER A 149 18.99 -18.86 18.04
C SER A 149 19.25 -20.10 18.91
N ARG A 150 18.65 -21.25 18.56
CA ARG A 150 18.84 -22.52 19.29
C ARG A 150 20.17 -23.21 18.95
N LYS A 151 20.78 -22.90 17.81
CA LYS A 151 22.06 -23.52 17.39
C LYS A 151 23.23 -23.12 18.28
N ASP A 152 23.19 -21.92 18.87
CA ASP A 152 24.24 -21.41 19.76
C ASP A 152 23.62 -20.60 20.91
N PRO A 153 23.10 -21.28 21.95
CA PRO A 153 22.44 -20.65 23.08
C PRO A 153 23.41 -19.72 23.83
N GLY A 154 23.24 -18.41 23.66
CA GLY A 154 24.09 -17.37 24.25
C GLY A 154 24.71 -16.43 23.24
N ARG A 155 24.74 -16.80 21.96
CA ARG A 155 25.14 -15.92 20.87
C ARG A 155 23.91 -15.25 20.25
N MET A 156 23.92 -13.92 20.14
CA MET A 156 22.88 -13.23 19.37
C MET A 156 22.91 -13.72 17.92
N VAL A 157 21.73 -14.01 17.37
CA VAL A 157 21.54 -14.30 15.94
C VAL A 157 22.34 -13.28 15.14
N ASP A 158 23.08 -13.74 14.12
CA ASP A 158 23.88 -12.86 13.32
C ASP A 158 23.01 -11.69 12.84
N SER A 159 23.43 -10.48 13.15
CA SER A 159 22.82 -9.26 12.63
C SER A 159 22.74 -9.18 11.09
N ASP A 160 23.42 -10.09 10.37
CA ASP A 160 23.25 -10.32 8.92
C ASP A 160 22.01 -11.15 8.56
N PHE A 161 21.48 -11.96 9.49
CA PHE A 161 20.26 -12.73 9.33
C PHE A 161 19.03 -11.84 9.50
N THR A 162 18.55 -11.33 8.37
CA THR A 162 17.46 -10.35 8.29
C THR A 162 16.40 -10.87 7.33
N GLU A 163 15.16 -10.44 7.51
CA GLU A 163 14.05 -10.91 6.67
C GLU A 163 14.34 -10.64 5.19
N GLY A 164 14.81 -9.43 4.85
CA GLY A 164 15.21 -9.09 3.49
C GLY A 164 16.28 -10.01 2.89
N ARG A 165 17.33 -10.36 3.62
CA ARG A 165 18.31 -11.32 3.08
C ARG A 165 17.72 -12.71 2.90
N TYR A 166 16.91 -13.15 3.86
CA TYR A 166 16.24 -14.45 3.80
C TYR A 166 15.31 -14.53 2.57
N LYS A 167 14.63 -13.44 2.23
CA LYS A 167 13.79 -13.31 1.02
C LYS A 167 14.55 -13.51 -0.30
N ARG A 168 15.87 -13.23 -0.36
CA ARG A 168 16.66 -13.35 -1.60
C ARG A 168 16.67 -14.76 -2.18
N GLN A 169 16.59 -15.78 -1.33
CA GLN A 169 16.50 -17.19 -1.74
C GLN A 169 15.16 -17.53 -2.42
N HIS A 170 14.17 -16.65 -2.27
CA HIS A 170 12.82 -16.78 -2.78
C HIS A 170 12.47 -15.66 -3.76
N ARG A 171 13.48 -15.13 -4.47
CA ARG A 171 13.40 -13.98 -5.37
C ARG A 171 12.15 -13.96 -6.23
N ASP A 172 11.83 -15.06 -6.91
CA ASP A 172 10.71 -15.16 -7.85
C ASP A 172 9.36 -14.86 -7.18
N ARG A 173 9.18 -15.27 -5.91
CA ARG A 173 7.95 -15.03 -5.15
C ARG A 173 7.72 -13.54 -4.89
N PHE A 174 8.80 -12.78 -4.71
CA PHE A 174 8.74 -11.36 -4.42
C PHE A 174 8.80 -10.48 -5.67
N LEU A 175 9.27 -11.02 -6.80
CA LEU A 175 9.10 -10.39 -8.12
C LEU A 175 7.66 -10.51 -8.61
N LEU A 176 6.98 -11.64 -8.32
CA LEU A 176 5.64 -11.98 -8.80
C LEU A 176 4.69 -12.43 -7.68
N PRO A 177 4.39 -11.59 -6.67
CA PRO A 177 3.62 -11.99 -5.48
C PRO A 177 2.18 -12.47 -5.79
N TYR A 178 1.62 -12.06 -6.93
CA TYR A 178 0.29 -12.45 -7.39
C TYR A 178 0.28 -13.74 -8.25
N VAL A 179 1.46 -14.29 -8.60
CA VAL A 179 1.59 -15.57 -9.31
C VAL A 179 1.78 -16.69 -8.30
N ASN A 180 0.67 -17.27 -7.85
CA ASN A 180 0.64 -18.38 -6.89
C ASN A 180 -0.45 -19.39 -7.25
N ILE A 181 -0.33 -20.60 -6.71
CA ILE A 181 -1.24 -21.72 -7.02
C ILE A 181 -2.67 -21.39 -6.57
N GLU A 182 -2.85 -20.93 -5.32
CA GLU A 182 -4.17 -20.63 -4.78
C GLU A 182 -4.94 -19.63 -5.66
N ALA A 183 -4.33 -18.50 -6.02
CA ALA A 183 -4.96 -17.47 -6.85
C ALA A 183 -5.34 -18.00 -8.23
N LEU A 184 -4.40 -18.62 -8.94
CA LEU A 184 -4.58 -19.00 -10.34
C LEU A 184 -5.45 -20.24 -10.53
N THR A 185 -5.55 -21.11 -9.52
CA THR A 185 -6.37 -22.33 -9.62
C THR A 185 -7.80 -22.17 -9.11
N THR A 186 -8.00 -21.33 -8.08
CA THR A 186 -9.31 -21.07 -7.46
C THR A 186 -10.24 -20.33 -8.41
N ASP A 187 -9.73 -19.29 -9.07
CA ASP A 187 -10.47 -18.58 -10.10
C ASP A 187 -9.76 -18.75 -11.46
N PRO A 188 -10.33 -19.55 -12.38
CA PRO A 188 -9.76 -19.76 -13.70
C PRO A 188 -9.58 -18.45 -14.49
N MET A 189 -10.40 -17.43 -14.22
CA MET A 189 -10.35 -16.17 -14.94
C MET A 189 -9.11 -15.35 -14.59
N LYS A 190 -8.49 -15.53 -13.41
CA LYS A 190 -7.28 -14.78 -13.03
C LYS A 190 -6.12 -15.06 -13.99
N LEU A 191 -5.85 -16.32 -14.34
CA LEU A 191 -4.81 -16.65 -15.32
C LEU A 191 -5.15 -16.09 -16.71
N LEU A 192 -6.40 -16.24 -17.14
CA LEU A 192 -6.83 -15.81 -18.47
C LEU A 192 -6.78 -14.29 -18.62
N ASN A 193 -7.22 -13.56 -17.60
CA ASN A 193 -7.13 -12.12 -17.55
C ASN A 193 -5.68 -11.64 -17.45
N LEU A 194 -4.82 -12.33 -16.70
CA LEU A 194 -3.39 -12.04 -16.65
C LEU A 194 -2.76 -12.16 -18.04
N LEU A 195 -3.03 -13.27 -18.73
CA LEU A 195 -2.56 -13.52 -20.09
C LEU A 195 -3.05 -12.44 -21.06
N TYR A 196 -4.35 -12.14 -21.02
CA TYR A 196 -4.95 -11.14 -21.90
C TYR A 196 -4.40 -9.73 -21.64
N CYS A 197 -4.33 -9.28 -20.38
CA CYS A 197 -3.86 -7.94 -20.08
C CYS A 197 -2.36 -7.78 -20.36
N ARG A 198 -1.54 -8.82 -20.16
CA ARG A 198 -0.10 -8.78 -20.48
C ARG A 198 0.19 -8.90 -21.97
N THR A 199 -0.75 -9.40 -22.79
CA THR A 199 -0.63 -9.42 -24.27
C THR A 199 -1.23 -8.19 -24.94
N LYS A 200 -2.32 -7.63 -24.39
CA LYS A 200 -2.99 -6.44 -24.93
C LYS A 200 -2.19 -5.15 -24.74
N TYR A 201 -1.52 -5.00 -23.60
CA TYR A 201 -0.78 -3.80 -23.27
C TYR A 201 0.73 -4.00 -23.41
N THR A 202 1.44 -2.95 -23.80
CA THR A 202 2.90 -2.98 -23.95
C THR A 202 3.60 -3.06 -22.59
N PRO A 203 4.81 -3.66 -22.51
CA PRO A 203 5.57 -3.77 -21.25
C PRO A 203 5.83 -2.41 -20.58
N GLU A 204 6.08 -1.36 -21.36
CA GLU A 204 6.20 0.03 -20.89
C GLU A 204 4.97 0.53 -20.12
N LYS A 205 3.75 0.15 -20.50
CA LYS A 205 2.51 0.57 -19.81
C LYS A 205 2.38 -0.10 -18.44
N TRP A 206 3.01 -1.25 -18.26
CA TRP A 206 3.03 -1.99 -17.00
C TRP A 206 4.19 -1.57 -16.09
N ALA A 207 5.25 -0.94 -16.62
CA ALA A 207 6.45 -0.61 -15.87
C ALA A 207 6.20 0.23 -14.58
N PRO A 208 5.31 1.25 -14.57
CA PRO A 208 4.99 1.98 -13.34
C PRO A 208 4.39 1.10 -12.25
N TYR A 209 3.48 0.19 -12.62
CA TYR A 209 2.84 -0.72 -11.69
C TYR A 209 3.78 -1.82 -11.21
N ASP A 210 4.57 -2.41 -12.11
CA ASP A 210 5.56 -3.42 -11.74
C ASP A 210 6.62 -2.80 -10.78
N ASN A 211 7.01 -1.54 -11.00
CA ASN A 211 7.86 -0.79 -10.07
C ASN A 211 7.20 -0.57 -8.70
N PHE A 212 5.90 -0.25 -8.68
CA PHE A 212 5.13 -0.08 -7.45
C PHE A 212 5.15 -1.34 -6.59
N LEU A 213 4.87 -2.51 -7.18
CA LEU A 213 4.90 -3.80 -6.46
C LEU A 213 6.28 -4.13 -5.88
N LEU A 214 7.36 -3.69 -6.54
CA LEU A 214 8.73 -3.91 -6.08
C LEU A 214 9.15 -2.96 -4.94
N ASN A 215 8.35 -1.96 -4.59
CA ASN A 215 8.78 -0.88 -3.70
C ASN A 215 9.04 -1.36 -2.26
N SER A 216 8.11 -2.10 -1.65
CA SER A 216 8.32 -2.63 -0.30
C SER A 216 9.53 -3.57 -0.24
N GLN A 217 9.62 -4.51 -1.18
CA GLN A 217 10.70 -5.49 -1.27
C GLN A 217 12.08 -4.86 -1.52
N TRP A 218 12.10 -3.76 -2.28
CA TRP A 218 13.28 -2.92 -2.41
C TRP A 218 13.71 -2.40 -1.04
N TRP A 219 12.86 -1.73 -0.28
CA TRP A 219 13.28 -1.16 1.02
C TRP A 219 13.66 -2.20 2.07
N GLN A 220 13.12 -3.42 1.97
CA GLN A 220 13.48 -4.53 2.85
C GLN A 220 14.84 -5.17 2.50
N GLY A 221 15.33 -5.00 1.27
CA GLY A 221 16.55 -5.67 0.80
C GLY A 221 16.32 -7.11 0.35
N ALA A 222 15.09 -7.42 -0.07
CA ALA A 222 14.66 -8.72 -0.58
C ALA A 222 15.38 -9.14 -1.88
N PHE A 223 15.99 -8.18 -2.57
CA PHE A 223 16.69 -8.39 -3.82
C PHE A 223 18.19 -8.15 -3.64
N ASP A 224 18.98 -9.08 -4.14
CA ASP A 224 20.40 -8.88 -4.40
C ASP A 224 20.55 -8.09 -5.70
N LEU A 225 21.29 -6.97 -5.67
CA LEU A 225 21.30 -5.96 -6.72
C LEU A 225 22.71 -5.61 -7.17
N THR A 226 22.85 -5.35 -8.47
CA THR A 226 24.09 -4.89 -9.10
C THR A 226 24.00 -3.39 -9.37
N TYR A 227 25.08 -2.65 -9.13
CA TYR A 227 25.14 -1.22 -9.42
C TYR A 227 25.57 -0.96 -10.87
N ASN A 228 25.01 0.06 -11.50
CA ASN A 228 25.61 0.77 -12.63
C ASN A 228 25.18 2.23 -12.51
N LYS A 229 26.06 3.17 -12.90
CA LYS A 229 25.81 4.61 -12.79
C LYS A 229 24.71 5.13 -13.71
N GLY A 230 24.45 4.42 -14.81
CA GLY A 230 23.46 4.79 -15.81
C GLY A 230 22.02 4.49 -15.40
N CYS A 231 21.12 4.71 -16.35
CA CYS A 231 19.68 4.49 -16.22
C CYS A 231 19.17 3.68 -17.41
N LEU A 232 17.94 3.16 -17.30
CA LEU A 232 17.21 2.61 -18.43
C LEU A 232 15.96 3.45 -18.71
N ILE A 233 15.59 3.55 -19.98
CA ILE A 233 14.35 4.19 -20.42
C ILE A 233 13.19 3.23 -20.18
N MET A 234 12.15 3.64 -19.44
CA MET A 234 11.00 2.78 -19.09
C MET A 234 9.70 3.12 -19.80
N ASN A 235 9.78 3.96 -20.84
CA ASN A 235 8.65 4.37 -21.66
C ASN A 235 9.05 4.59 -23.12
N GLY A 236 8.07 4.56 -24.01
CA GLY A 236 8.24 4.81 -25.43
C GLY A 236 8.98 3.70 -26.18
N SER A 237 9.31 4.00 -27.44
CA SER A 237 9.96 3.06 -28.36
C SER A 237 11.37 2.61 -27.94
N LYS A 238 12.00 3.33 -27.00
CA LYS A 238 13.32 2.98 -26.44
C LYS A 238 13.24 2.20 -25.13
N TYR A 239 12.09 1.60 -24.82
CA TYR A 239 11.88 0.79 -23.62
C TYR A 239 13.03 -0.21 -23.36
N GLY A 240 13.58 -0.17 -22.15
CA GLY A 240 14.69 -0.97 -21.66
C GLY A 240 16.07 -0.61 -22.20
N SER A 241 16.19 0.41 -23.07
CA SER A 241 17.48 0.90 -23.55
C SER A 241 18.24 1.64 -22.46
N TRP A 242 19.55 1.41 -22.38
CA TRP A 242 20.44 2.11 -21.46
C TRP A 242 20.69 3.56 -21.91
N THR A 243 20.82 4.47 -20.96
CA THR A 243 21.15 5.87 -21.15
C THR A 243 21.98 6.39 -19.97
N PRO A 244 22.86 7.39 -20.17
CA PRO A 244 23.50 8.10 -19.06
C PRO A 244 22.46 8.67 -18.09
N TRP A 245 22.85 8.79 -16.81
CA TRP A 245 22.01 9.46 -15.81
C TRP A 245 21.90 10.95 -16.11
N GLU A 246 20.67 11.46 -16.08
CA GLU A 246 20.35 12.88 -16.21
C GLU A 246 19.35 13.23 -15.10
N LYS A 247 19.64 14.29 -14.36
CA LYS A 247 18.93 14.65 -13.12
C LYS A 247 17.44 14.84 -13.34
N GLN A 248 17.05 15.65 -14.33
CA GLN A 248 15.65 16.00 -14.54
C GLN A 248 14.83 14.79 -15.01
N ALA A 249 15.37 14.00 -15.94
CA ALA A 249 14.77 12.78 -16.45
C ALA A 249 14.68 11.67 -15.38
N ALA A 250 15.66 11.58 -14.48
CA ALA A 250 15.61 10.64 -13.37
C ALA A 250 14.55 11.09 -12.34
N HIS A 251 14.50 12.38 -12.00
CA HIS A 251 13.55 12.92 -11.03
C HIS A 251 12.10 12.80 -11.49
N ASN A 252 11.82 12.97 -12.79
CA ASN A 252 10.48 12.80 -13.36
C ASN A 252 10.18 11.36 -13.81
N TRP A 253 11.07 10.40 -13.52
CA TRP A 253 10.96 8.98 -13.87
C TRP A 253 10.83 8.68 -15.38
N SER A 254 11.28 9.60 -16.23
CA SER A 254 11.42 9.33 -17.67
C SER A 254 12.52 8.30 -17.94
N ILE A 255 13.55 8.31 -17.10
CA ILE A 255 14.57 7.26 -16.99
C ILE A 255 14.57 6.74 -15.55
N VAL A 256 14.94 5.47 -15.37
CA VAL A 256 14.99 4.83 -14.06
C VAL A 256 16.41 4.33 -13.81
N GLY A 257 16.97 4.65 -12.64
CA GLY A 257 18.29 4.18 -12.23
C GLY A 257 18.45 2.68 -12.40
N TYR A 258 19.59 2.27 -12.96
CA TYR A 258 19.83 0.89 -13.41
C TYR A 258 19.43 -0.19 -12.39
N PRO A 259 19.79 -0.10 -11.09
CA PRO A 259 19.50 -1.18 -10.14
C PRO A 259 18.01 -1.40 -9.89
N LYS A 260 17.20 -0.34 -9.99
CA LYS A 260 15.74 -0.44 -9.89
C LYS A 260 15.12 -0.86 -11.22
N ALA A 261 15.62 -0.29 -12.30
CA ALA A 261 15.18 -0.56 -13.66
C ALA A 261 15.32 -2.04 -14.06
N ILE A 262 16.44 -2.66 -13.72
CA ILE A 262 16.70 -4.07 -14.07
C ILE A 262 15.72 -5.03 -13.37
N LEU A 263 15.24 -4.69 -12.17
CA LEU A 263 14.22 -5.48 -11.48
C LEU A 263 12.88 -5.44 -12.22
N ILE A 264 12.50 -4.29 -12.79
CA ILE A 264 11.26 -4.16 -13.56
C ILE A 264 11.34 -5.08 -14.79
N LEU A 265 12.45 -5.04 -15.52
CA LEU A 265 12.68 -5.89 -16.68
C LEU A 265 12.69 -7.38 -16.30
N GLU A 266 13.35 -7.74 -15.21
CA GLU A 266 13.38 -9.12 -14.71
C GLU A 266 12.00 -9.63 -14.30
N THR A 267 11.22 -8.83 -13.58
CA THR A 267 9.83 -9.15 -13.21
C THR A 267 8.99 -9.45 -14.46
N GLN A 268 9.07 -8.58 -15.48
CA GLN A 268 8.29 -8.74 -16.70
C GLN A 268 8.75 -9.95 -17.53
N GLN A 269 10.07 -10.15 -17.65
CA GLN A 269 10.61 -11.33 -18.34
C GLN A 269 10.13 -12.62 -17.68
N LYS A 270 10.25 -12.73 -16.35
CA LYS A 270 9.82 -13.93 -15.61
C LYS A 270 8.33 -14.18 -15.77
N LEU A 271 7.51 -13.13 -15.74
CA LEU A 271 6.08 -13.25 -15.94
C LEU A 271 5.72 -13.75 -17.33
N LEU A 272 6.26 -13.13 -18.39
CA LEU A 272 5.95 -13.50 -19.76
C LEU A 272 6.48 -14.90 -20.10
N GLY A 273 7.69 -15.24 -19.64
CA GLY A 273 8.23 -16.59 -19.79
C GLY A 273 7.39 -17.65 -19.06
N PHE A 274 6.86 -17.33 -17.88
CA PHE A 274 5.91 -18.20 -17.18
C PHE A 274 4.61 -18.38 -17.98
N LEU A 275 3.99 -17.30 -18.43
CA LEU A 275 2.77 -17.35 -19.23
C LEU A 275 2.98 -18.14 -20.52
N ARG A 276 4.12 -17.97 -21.18
CA ARG A 276 4.51 -18.73 -22.37
C ARG A 276 4.52 -20.22 -22.10
N ARG A 277 5.23 -20.68 -21.06
CA ARG A 277 5.28 -22.11 -20.70
C ARG A 277 3.92 -22.70 -20.37
N VAL A 278 3.03 -21.92 -19.74
CA VAL A 278 1.64 -22.31 -19.50
C VAL A 278 0.87 -22.45 -20.81
N VAL A 279 0.99 -21.47 -21.71
CA VAL A 279 0.31 -21.49 -23.02
C VAL A 279 0.82 -22.65 -23.88
N GLU A 280 2.13 -22.89 -23.94
CA GLU A 280 2.73 -24.01 -24.68
C GLU A 280 2.09 -25.35 -24.29
N GLN A 281 1.92 -25.61 -23.00
CA GLN A 281 1.24 -26.82 -22.50
C GLN A 281 -0.27 -26.82 -22.82
N LEU A 282 -0.91 -25.65 -22.84
CA LEU A 282 -2.33 -25.55 -23.19
C LEU A 282 -2.60 -25.72 -24.68
N VAL A 283 -1.64 -25.44 -25.56
CA VAL A 283 -1.79 -25.61 -27.02
C VAL A 283 -1.22 -26.93 -27.54
N GLU A 284 -0.55 -27.71 -26.68
CA GLU A 284 0.00 -29.01 -27.04
C GLU A 284 -1.05 -29.94 -27.67
N GLY A 285 -0.71 -30.58 -28.80
CA GLY A 285 -1.62 -31.47 -29.53
C GLY A 285 -2.78 -30.78 -30.25
N LEU A 286 -2.78 -29.45 -30.40
CA LEU A 286 -3.66 -28.78 -31.37
C LEU A 286 -3.07 -28.95 -32.79
N SER A 287 -3.78 -29.64 -33.68
CA SER A 287 -3.39 -29.75 -35.09
C SER A 287 -3.43 -28.38 -35.78
N ARG A 288 -2.29 -27.96 -36.36
CA ARG A 288 -2.13 -26.73 -37.16
C ARG A 288 -2.81 -26.82 -38.54
N GLN A 289 -3.98 -27.45 -38.65
CA GLN A 289 -4.60 -27.68 -39.95
C GLN A 289 -5.27 -26.42 -40.52
N ASP A 290 -5.68 -25.48 -39.65
CA ASP A 290 -6.15 -24.17 -40.06
C ASP A 290 -5.21 -23.08 -39.53
N THR A 291 -4.59 -22.33 -40.44
CA THR A 291 -3.79 -21.12 -40.15
C THR A 291 -4.67 -19.88 -40.02
N SER A 292 -6.01 -20.03 -40.14
CA SER A 292 -6.94 -18.94 -39.96
C SER A 292 -7.03 -18.57 -38.47
N PRO A 293 -7.05 -17.27 -38.12
CA PRO A 293 -7.34 -16.82 -36.77
C PRO A 293 -8.65 -17.46 -36.27
N GLN A 294 -8.64 -18.00 -35.06
CA GLN A 294 -9.89 -18.42 -34.43
C GLN A 294 -10.82 -17.21 -34.27
N SER A 295 -12.14 -17.46 -34.21
CA SER A 295 -13.13 -16.44 -33.84
C SER A 295 -12.64 -15.59 -32.66
N ASN A 296 -12.86 -14.27 -32.73
CA ASN A 296 -12.45 -13.28 -31.71
C ASN A 296 -13.10 -13.48 -30.33
N HIS A 297 -13.84 -14.57 -30.10
CA HIS A 297 -14.55 -14.86 -28.86
C HIS A 297 -13.68 -14.81 -27.59
N PHE A 298 -12.40 -15.22 -27.65
CA PHE A 298 -11.45 -15.03 -26.55
C PHE A 298 -11.30 -13.56 -26.16
N PHE A 299 -11.05 -12.70 -27.15
CA PHE A 299 -10.91 -11.27 -26.94
C PHE A 299 -12.24 -10.65 -26.55
N GLU A 300 -13.37 -11.05 -27.15
CA GLU A 300 -14.70 -10.53 -26.82
C GLU A 300 -15.10 -10.83 -25.36
N ILE A 301 -14.86 -12.05 -24.86
CA ILE A 301 -15.15 -12.42 -23.46
C ILE A 301 -14.33 -11.56 -22.50
N LEU A 302 -13.06 -11.29 -22.83
CA LEU A 302 -12.12 -10.62 -21.94
C LEU A 302 -12.18 -9.09 -22.09
N GLU A 303 -12.54 -8.56 -23.27
CA GLU A 303 -12.78 -7.14 -23.55
C GLU A 303 -14.04 -6.61 -22.93
N GLN A 304 -15.08 -7.45 -22.83
CA GLN A 304 -16.26 -7.12 -22.05
C GLN A 304 -15.92 -6.98 -20.55
N GLY A 305 -14.67 -7.26 -20.15
CA GLY A 305 -14.26 -7.41 -18.78
C GLY A 305 -14.94 -8.62 -18.15
N PRO A 306 -14.71 -8.89 -16.86
CA PRO A 306 -15.64 -9.71 -16.09
C PRO A 306 -17.00 -8.96 -16.00
N LYS A 307 -17.78 -8.90 -17.08
CA LYS A 307 -19.22 -8.62 -17.00
C LYS A 307 -19.76 -9.60 -15.98
N ARG A 308 -20.29 -9.07 -14.87
CA ARG A 308 -21.23 -9.68 -13.93
C ARG A 308 -21.62 -11.10 -14.39
N LEU A 309 -20.75 -12.08 -14.14
CA LEU A 309 -21.10 -13.46 -14.45
C LEU A 309 -22.11 -13.81 -13.37
N ARG A 310 -23.39 -13.59 -13.66
CA ARG A 310 -24.53 -14.06 -12.87
C ARG A 310 -24.46 -15.58 -12.87
N VAL A 311 -23.70 -16.13 -11.93
CA VAL A 311 -23.84 -17.53 -11.56
C VAL A 311 -24.92 -17.56 -10.47
N GLY A 312 -26.18 -17.53 -10.90
CA GLY A 312 -27.35 -17.46 -10.00
C GLY A 312 -27.57 -16.09 -9.33
N ASN A 313 -28.40 -16.07 -8.28
CA ASN A 313 -28.82 -14.87 -7.54
C ASN A 313 -27.72 -14.24 -6.66
N VAL A 314 -26.44 -14.61 -6.83
CA VAL A 314 -25.32 -14.04 -6.10
C VAL A 314 -24.38 -13.35 -7.10
N GLN A 315 -24.33 -12.02 -7.05
CA GLN A 315 -23.31 -11.24 -7.76
C GLN A 315 -21.93 -11.66 -7.22
N SER A 316 -21.03 -12.13 -8.08
CA SER A 316 -19.65 -12.36 -7.66
C SER A 316 -18.93 -11.01 -7.52
N THR A 317 -18.74 -10.55 -6.29
CA THR A 317 -18.02 -9.31 -5.91
C THR A 317 -16.50 -9.38 -6.12
N GLN A 318 -15.98 -10.52 -6.60
CA GLN A 318 -14.54 -10.82 -6.59
C GLN A 318 -13.67 -9.93 -7.49
N PHE A 319 -14.25 -9.25 -8.50
CA PHE A 319 -13.51 -8.39 -9.44
C PHE A 319 -13.68 -6.88 -9.20
N GLU A 320 -14.38 -6.45 -8.14
CA GLU A 320 -14.62 -5.04 -7.88
C GLU A 320 -13.49 -4.36 -7.09
N SER A 321 -12.70 -5.12 -6.33
CA SER A 321 -11.58 -4.56 -5.57
C SER A 321 -10.44 -4.11 -6.50
N PRO A 322 -10.08 -2.81 -6.51
CA PRO A 322 -8.95 -2.31 -7.28
C PRO A 322 -7.61 -2.79 -6.72
N TYR A 323 -7.56 -3.32 -5.49
CA TYR A 323 -6.33 -3.80 -4.88
C TYR A 323 -6.07 -5.28 -5.17
N LEU A 324 -7.10 -6.12 -5.04
CA LEU A 324 -6.97 -7.56 -5.24
C LEU A 324 -6.70 -7.94 -6.70
N ASN A 325 -7.28 -7.19 -7.65
CA ASN A 325 -7.37 -7.60 -9.04
C ASN A 325 -6.51 -6.78 -10.01
N GLN A 326 -5.74 -5.80 -9.53
CA GLN A 326 -4.92 -4.95 -10.38
C GLN A 326 -3.95 -5.71 -11.30
N PRO A 327 -3.27 -6.80 -10.87
CA PRO A 327 -2.43 -7.60 -11.77
C PRO A 327 -3.22 -8.32 -12.88
N PHE A 328 -4.52 -8.55 -12.66
CA PHE A 328 -5.43 -9.27 -13.55
C PHE A 328 -6.36 -8.32 -14.31
N SER A 329 -6.06 -7.02 -14.31
CA SER A 329 -6.88 -5.97 -14.94
C SER A 329 -6.03 -5.13 -15.88
N THR A 330 -6.62 -4.11 -16.50
CA THR A 330 -5.87 -3.16 -17.31
C THR A 330 -4.79 -2.45 -16.47
N PRO A 331 -3.62 -2.08 -17.05
CA PRO A 331 -2.61 -1.31 -16.32
C PRO A 331 -3.24 -0.08 -15.67
N PRO A 332 -2.85 0.27 -14.44
CA PRO A 332 -3.42 1.43 -13.78
C PRO A 332 -2.97 2.69 -14.52
N LEU A 333 -3.91 3.61 -14.72
CA LEU A 333 -3.68 4.87 -15.42
C LEU A 333 -4.06 6.03 -14.51
N PHE A 334 -3.34 7.14 -14.66
CA PHE A 334 -3.76 8.41 -14.09
C PHE A 334 -4.95 8.95 -14.89
N ASP A 335 -6.08 9.11 -14.21
CA ASP A 335 -7.32 9.61 -14.79
C ASP A 335 -7.97 10.60 -13.80
N ILE A 336 -7.91 11.90 -14.12
CA ILE A 336 -8.44 12.98 -13.27
C ILE A 336 -9.95 12.88 -13.10
N ASP A 337 -10.68 12.41 -14.12
CA ASP A 337 -12.13 12.28 -14.05
C ASP A 337 -12.51 11.16 -13.09
N ASN A 338 -11.77 10.05 -13.12
CA ASN A 338 -11.94 9.00 -12.14
C ASN A 338 -11.57 9.46 -10.71
N LEU A 339 -10.48 10.22 -10.54
CA LEU A 339 -10.15 10.81 -9.23
C LEU A 339 -11.29 11.69 -8.70
N LEU A 340 -11.85 12.55 -9.56
CA LEU A 340 -12.96 13.42 -9.22
C LEU A 340 -14.23 12.63 -8.91
N SER A 341 -14.49 11.55 -9.65
CA SER A 341 -15.63 10.66 -9.40
C SER A 341 -15.53 10.02 -8.02
N ILE A 342 -14.37 9.44 -7.65
CA ILE A 342 -14.17 8.83 -6.33
C ILE A 342 -14.38 9.88 -5.22
N ALA A 343 -13.76 11.05 -5.34
CA ALA A 343 -13.85 12.11 -4.34
C ALA A 343 -15.28 12.66 -4.18
N LYS A 344 -16.01 12.86 -5.29
CA LYS A 344 -17.41 13.31 -5.26
C LYS A 344 -18.32 12.28 -4.64
N THR A 345 -18.19 11.01 -5.00
CA THR A 345 -18.98 9.95 -4.36
C THR A 345 -18.80 9.95 -2.85
N ARG A 346 -17.56 10.13 -2.35
CA ARG A 346 -17.33 10.24 -0.90
C ARG A 346 -17.90 11.53 -0.31
N LEU A 347 -17.74 12.67 -0.97
CA LEU A 347 -18.31 13.93 -0.53
C LEU A 347 -19.84 13.84 -0.39
N ASP A 348 -20.51 13.29 -1.40
CA ASP A 348 -21.96 13.14 -1.43
C ASP A 348 -22.44 12.19 -0.32
N MET A 349 -21.75 11.05 -0.11
CA MET A 349 -22.05 10.13 1.00
C MET A 349 -21.92 10.79 2.39
N HIS A 350 -20.86 11.57 2.62
CA HIS A 350 -20.71 12.31 3.87
C HIS A 350 -21.74 13.43 4.01
N GLY A 351 -22.11 14.08 2.91
CA GLY A 351 -23.18 15.08 2.86
C GLY A 351 -24.52 14.48 3.26
N ASP A 352 -24.87 13.32 2.70
CA ASP A 352 -26.08 12.58 3.04
C ASP A 352 -26.09 12.15 4.52
N HIS A 353 -24.95 11.67 5.04
CA HIS A 353 -24.81 11.31 6.46
C HIS A 353 -25.09 12.51 7.38
N LEU A 354 -24.45 13.66 7.13
CA LEU A 354 -24.68 14.88 7.91
C LEU A 354 -26.11 15.40 7.77
N TRP A 355 -26.67 15.32 6.57
CA TRP A 355 -28.06 15.68 6.31
C TRP A 355 -29.01 14.82 7.16
N LEU A 356 -28.81 13.51 7.21
CA LEU A 356 -29.61 12.60 8.03
C LEU A 356 -29.43 12.86 9.53
N LEU A 357 -28.21 13.18 10.00
CA LEU A 357 -27.98 13.57 11.39
C LEU A 357 -28.78 14.82 11.78
N GLN A 358 -28.96 15.77 10.85
CA GLN A 358 -29.70 17.01 11.09
C GLN A 358 -31.21 16.86 10.92
N THR A 359 -31.66 16.04 9.98
CA THR A 359 -33.07 15.98 9.54
C THR A 359 -33.85 14.79 10.08
N GLU A 360 -33.17 13.72 10.50
CA GLU A 360 -33.80 12.48 10.94
C GLU A 360 -33.43 12.15 12.40
N PRO A 361 -34.25 12.55 13.40
CA PRO A 361 -33.93 12.33 14.80
C PRO A 361 -33.73 10.85 15.16
N SER A 362 -34.49 9.96 14.51
CA SER A 362 -34.33 8.51 14.71
C SER A 362 -32.97 8.00 14.23
N PHE A 363 -32.45 8.57 13.14
CA PHE A 363 -31.12 8.26 12.63
C PHE A 363 -30.03 8.77 13.59
N MET A 364 -30.11 10.03 14.01
CA MET A 364 -29.17 10.64 14.97
C MET A 364 -29.07 9.84 16.28
N LYS A 365 -30.20 9.37 16.83
CA LYS A 365 -30.21 8.53 18.04
C LYS A 365 -29.54 7.18 17.82
N ARG A 366 -29.90 6.46 16.75
CA ARG A 366 -29.28 5.17 16.41
C ARG A 366 -27.78 5.31 16.14
N TYR A 367 -27.37 6.38 15.44
CA TYR A 367 -25.97 6.64 15.17
C TYR A 367 -25.20 6.96 16.46
N SER A 368 -25.79 7.77 17.35
CA SER A 368 -25.21 8.05 18.67
C SER A 368 -24.98 6.78 19.50
N GLU A 369 -25.92 5.83 19.44
CA GLU A 369 -25.77 4.51 20.07
C GLU A 369 -24.66 3.68 19.40
N ALA A 370 -24.56 3.69 18.06
CA ALA A 370 -23.52 2.98 17.32
C ALA A 370 -22.11 3.53 17.59
N VAL A 371 -21.97 4.85 17.76
CA VAL A 371 -20.73 5.52 18.17
C VAL A 371 -20.31 5.05 19.56
N LEU A 372 -21.25 4.92 20.49
CA LEU A 372 -21.02 4.48 21.87
C LEU A 372 -20.98 2.96 22.04
N ALA A 373 -21.14 2.17 20.98
CA ALA A 373 -21.12 0.72 21.10
C ALA A 373 -19.79 0.20 21.68
N GLY A 374 -19.86 -0.87 22.48
CA GLY A 374 -18.70 -1.51 23.08
C GLY A 374 -18.16 -0.77 24.30
N GLY A 375 -16.83 -0.79 24.48
CA GLY A 375 -16.18 -0.37 25.72
C GLY A 375 -16.38 1.08 26.09
N LEU A 376 -16.62 1.96 25.11
CA LEU A 376 -16.94 3.37 25.37
C LEU A 376 -18.30 3.51 26.06
N GLY A 377 -19.32 2.81 25.56
CA GLY A 377 -20.66 2.83 26.15
C GLY A 377 -20.69 2.26 27.56
N GLU A 378 -19.81 1.30 27.88
CA GLU A 378 -19.77 0.65 29.19
C GLU A 378 -18.98 1.47 30.22
N ASN A 379 -17.85 2.05 29.83
CA ASN A 379 -16.87 2.58 30.78
C ASN A 379 -16.96 4.10 31.00
N LEU A 380 -17.60 4.85 30.09
CA LEU A 380 -17.71 6.31 30.23
C LEU A 380 -18.79 6.72 31.22
N THR A 381 -18.52 7.81 31.95
CA THR A 381 -19.58 8.48 32.74
C THR A 381 -20.71 8.94 31.82
N LYS A 382 -21.95 9.02 32.34
CA LYS A 382 -23.11 9.46 31.55
C LYS A 382 -22.87 10.78 30.81
N HIS A 383 -22.19 11.73 31.44
CA HIS A 383 -21.87 13.01 30.81
C HIS A 383 -20.78 12.87 29.73
N ASN A 384 -19.72 12.10 29.99
CA ASN A 384 -18.63 11.88 29.02
C ASN A 384 -19.09 11.12 27.77
N LYS A 385 -20.12 10.27 27.87
CA LYS A 385 -20.76 9.66 26.70
C LYS A 385 -21.26 10.72 25.73
N HIS A 386 -22.00 11.72 26.22
CA HIS A 386 -22.55 12.77 25.36
C HIS A 386 -21.47 13.69 24.78
N VAL A 387 -20.45 14.04 25.57
CA VAL A 387 -19.31 14.83 25.07
C VAL A 387 -18.58 14.06 23.96
N TYR A 388 -18.29 12.79 24.19
CA TYR A 388 -17.61 11.95 23.22
C TYR A 388 -18.40 11.82 21.92
N THR A 389 -19.69 11.47 21.99
CA THR A 389 -20.54 11.34 20.81
C THR A 389 -20.64 12.66 20.04
N SER A 390 -20.75 13.78 20.73
CA SER A 390 -20.80 15.10 20.08
C SER A 390 -19.51 15.39 19.32
N ASN A 391 -18.36 15.06 19.91
CA ASN A 391 -17.08 15.23 19.22
C ASN A 391 -16.91 14.27 18.04
N HIS A 392 -17.44 13.05 18.12
CA HIS A 392 -17.45 12.12 16.99
C HIS A 392 -18.27 12.69 15.82
N ILE A 393 -19.42 13.29 16.10
CA ILE A 393 -20.24 13.95 15.06
C ILE A 393 -19.53 15.17 14.48
N MET A 394 -18.81 15.94 15.30
CA MET A 394 -17.93 17.01 14.81
C MET A 394 -16.81 16.46 13.92
N GLN A 395 -16.32 15.26 14.22
CA GLN A 395 -15.33 14.58 13.41
C GLN A 395 -15.89 14.18 12.04
N ASP A 396 -17.15 13.74 11.96
CA ASP A 396 -17.85 13.47 10.70
C ASP A 396 -17.98 14.75 9.85
N ALA A 397 -18.35 15.87 10.46
CA ALA A 397 -18.40 17.17 9.77
C ALA A 397 -17.02 17.58 9.23
N THR A 398 -15.98 17.32 10.02
CA THR A 398 -14.59 17.55 9.63
C THR A 398 -14.18 16.67 8.43
N TRP A 399 -14.65 15.42 8.37
CA TRP A 399 -14.41 14.52 7.25
C TRP A 399 -15.13 14.98 5.98
N PHE A 400 -16.38 15.43 6.08
CA PHE A 400 -17.10 16.06 4.97
C PHE A 400 -16.32 17.25 4.37
N TRP A 401 -15.89 18.21 5.20
CA TRP A 401 -15.12 19.36 4.70
C TRP A 401 -13.78 18.94 4.08
N SER A 402 -13.13 17.91 4.63
CA SER A 402 -11.89 17.40 4.04
C SER A 402 -12.10 16.82 2.63
N TRP A 403 -13.26 16.19 2.38
CA TRP A 403 -13.63 15.71 1.05
C TRP A 403 -13.96 16.86 0.11
N GLU A 404 -14.61 17.92 0.60
CA GLU A 404 -14.83 19.15 -0.17
C GLU A 404 -13.48 19.71 -0.64
N TRP A 405 -12.49 19.77 0.25
CA TRP A 405 -11.14 20.24 -0.08
C TRP A 405 -10.43 19.37 -1.11
N ILE A 406 -10.55 18.04 -1.01
CA ILE A 406 -9.99 17.10 -1.99
C ILE A 406 -10.64 17.34 -3.36
N VAL A 407 -11.97 17.49 -3.42
CA VAL A 407 -12.71 17.79 -4.66
C VAL A 407 -12.23 19.11 -5.27
N GLU A 408 -12.12 20.17 -4.48
CA GLU A 408 -11.61 21.48 -4.94
C GLU A 408 -10.20 21.36 -5.54
N GLN A 409 -9.29 20.63 -4.88
CA GLN A 409 -7.92 20.44 -5.38
C GLN A 409 -7.87 19.61 -6.67
N ILE A 410 -8.72 18.59 -6.82
CA ILE A 410 -8.81 17.80 -8.06
C ILE A 410 -9.39 18.66 -9.19
N GLN A 411 -10.41 19.48 -8.91
CA GLN A 411 -10.97 20.42 -9.89
C GLN A 411 -9.94 21.45 -10.34
N GLN A 412 -9.14 21.98 -9.39
CA GLN A 412 -8.03 22.88 -9.71
C GLN A 412 -7.01 22.18 -10.62
N LEU A 413 -6.63 20.93 -10.32
CA LEU A 413 -5.75 20.14 -11.18
C LEU A 413 -6.32 19.97 -12.59
N LYS A 414 -7.61 19.66 -12.70
CA LYS A 414 -8.31 19.55 -13.99
C LYS A 414 -8.27 20.86 -14.78
N GLY A 415 -8.53 21.99 -14.11
CA GLY A 415 -8.46 23.31 -14.73
C GLY A 415 -7.07 23.62 -15.27
N VAL A 416 -6.03 23.40 -14.47
CA VAL A 416 -4.63 23.60 -14.89
C VAL A 416 -4.23 22.65 -16.01
N GLN A 417 -4.73 21.40 -16.01
CA GLN A 417 -4.50 20.46 -17.10
C GLN A 417 -5.03 20.99 -18.43
N MET A 418 -6.24 21.55 -18.43
CA MET A 418 -6.85 22.14 -19.62
C MET A 418 -6.06 23.36 -20.11
N GLU A 419 -5.57 24.21 -19.21
CA GLU A 419 -4.69 25.34 -19.58
C GLU A 419 -3.35 24.87 -20.18
N CYS A 420 -2.81 23.74 -19.71
CA CYS A 420 -1.53 23.19 -20.12
C CYS A 420 -1.64 22.15 -21.26
N GLN A 421 -2.81 22.01 -21.87
CA GLN A 421 -3.09 20.95 -22.85
C GLN A 421 -2.09 21.00 -24.01
N GLY A 422 -1.44 19.86 -24.30
CA GLY A 422 -0.38 19.75 -25.32
C GLY A 422 1.06 19.97 -24.82
N SER A 423 1.25 20.53 -23.62
CA SER A 423 2.59 20.70 -23.01
C SER A 423 3.01 19.53 -22.12
N ILE A 424 2.08 18.68 -21.71
CA ILE A 424 2.33 17.49 -20.90
C ILE A 424 2.66 16.33 -21.85
N LEU A 425 3.95 16.07 -22.04
CA LEU A 425 4.44 15.02 -22.93
C LEU A 425 5.35 14.05 -22.15
N PRO A 426 5.26 12.72 -22.40
CA PRO A 426 6.22 11.76 -21.88
C PRO A 426 7.66 12.17 -22.21
N GLY A 427 8.58 12.01 -21.25
CA GLY A 427 9.99 12.36 -21.44
C GLY A 427 10.34 13.85 -21.26
N LYS A 428 9.34 14.75 -21.16
CA LYS A 428 9.57 16.17 -20.88
C LYS A 428 9.27 16.50 -19.42
N ALA A 429 9.84 17.60 -18.92
CA ALA A 429 9.44 18.12 -17.61
C ALA A 429 7.97 18.58 -17.63
N LEU A 430 7.27 18.43 -16.51
CA LEU A 430 5.92 18.96 -16.37
C LEU A 430 5.95 20.50 -16.37
N PRO A 431 4.92 21.16 -16.91
CA PRO A 431 4.73 22.59 -16.69
C PRO A 431 4.68 22.88 -15.18
N LYS A 432 5.45 23.86 -14.72
CA LYS A 432 5.63 24.16 -13.29
C LYS A 432 4.30 24.27 -12.52
N LYS A 433 3.32 25.01 -13.06
CA LYS A 433 1.98 25.18 -12.45
C LYS A 433 1.25 23.84 -12.30
N TYR A 434 1.34 22.97 -13.29
CA TYR A 434 0.73 21.65 -13.26
C TYR A 434 1.43 20.74 -12.25
N GLU A 435 2.77 20.71 -12.27
CA GLU A 435 3.58 19.96 -11.30
C GLU A 435 3.27 20.37 -9.86
N GLU A 436 3.27 21.67 -9.56
CA GLU A 436 2.94 22.19 -8.23
C GLU A 436 1.53 21.77 -7.79
N THR A 437 0.56 21.80 -8.70
CA THR A 437 -0.83 21.45 -8.39
C THR A 437 -1.00 19.96 -8.09
N ILE A 438 -0.45 19.06 -8.92
CA ILE A 438 -0.55 17.61 -8.66
C ILE A 438 0.28 17.20 -7.43
N SER A 439 1.45 17.82 -7.21
CA SER A 439 2.27 17.56 -6.03
C SER A 439 1.59 18.05 -4.75
N SER A 440 0.91 19.20 -4.80
CA SER A 440 0.08 19.70 -3.70
C SER A 440 -1.06 18.73 -3.39
N LEU A 441 -1.81 18.27 -4.39
CA LEU A 441 -2.86 17.26 -4.22
C LEU A 441 -2.31 15.98 -3.56
N ALA A 442 -1.17 15.47 -4.03
CA ALA A 442 -0.55 14.27 -3.47
C ALA A 442 -0.10 14.47 -2.00
N ALA A 443 0.39 15.66 -1.65
CA ALA A 443 0.73 16.00 -0.27
C ALA A 443 -0.52 16.06 0.63
N LEU A 444 -1.62 16.67 0.15
CA LEU A 444 -2.89 16.72 0.87
C LEU A 444 -3.42 15.31 1.12
N LEU A 445 -3.47 14.47 0.09
CA LEU A 445 -3.97 13.09 0.20
C LEU A 445 -3.12 12.24 1.15
N LEU A 446 -1.79 12.41 1.14
CA LEU A 446 -0.92 11.71 2.10
C LEU A 446 -1.22 12.13 3.54
N GLU A 447 -1.40 13.43 3.78
CA GLU A 447 -1.76 13.95 5.10
C GLU A 447 -3.12 13.44 5.56
N GLN A 448 -4.09 13.45 4.66
CA GLN A 448 -5.44 12.92 4.87
C GLN A 448 -5.44 11.41 5.16
N PHE A 449 -4.58 10.65 4.48
CA PHE A 449 -4.37 9.23 4.75
C PHE A 449 -3.82 9.01 6.16
N LYS A 450 -2.73 9.70 6.52
CA LYS A 450 -2.09 9.58 7.85
C LYS A 450 -3.07 9.88 8.98
N ARG A 451 -3.84 10.96 8.85
CA ARG A 451 -4.84 11.36 9.86
C ARG A 451 -5.95 10.32 10.04
N ARG A 452 -6.53 9.82 8.93
CA ARG A 452 -7.56 8.78 8.98
C ARG A 452 -7.01 7.46 9.53
N ALA A 453 -5.83 7.04 9.09
CA ALA A 453 -5.15 5.85 9.60
C ALA A 453 -4.95 5.93 11.12
N HIS A 454 -4.41 7.05 11.61
CA HIS A 454 -4.22 7.29 13.03
C HIS A 454 -5.55 7.29 13.80
N TYR A 455 -6.59 7.94 13.27
CA TYR A 455 -7.93 7.93 13.88
C TYR A 455 -8.54 6.52 13.97
N ILE A 456 -8.37 5.70 12.92
CA ILE A 456 -8.81 4.31 12.94
C ILE A 456 -8.00 3.50 13.95
N LYS A 457 -6.67 3.62 13.97
CA LYS A 457 -5.78 2.96 14.94
C LYS A 457 -6.24 3.20 16.38
N ILE A 458 -6.62 4.45 16.68
CA ILE A 458 -7.18 4.88 17.95
C ILE A 458 -8.51 4.20 18.27
N LEU A 459 -9.38 4.07 17.27
CA LEU A 459 -10.71 3.50 17.44
C LEU A 459 -10.72 1.98 17.56
N LEU A 460 -9.77 1.25 16.93
CA LEU A 460 -9.77 -0.21 16.87
C LEU A 460 -9.99 -0.88 18.26
N PRO A 461 -9.29 -0.51 19.35
CA PRO A 461 -9.49 -1.13 20.66
C PRO A 461 -10.90 -0.93 21.25
N LEU A 462 -11.60 0.10 20.78
CA LEU A 462 -12.86 0.57 21.34
C LEU A 462 -14.07 -0.02 20.64
N ARG A 463 -13.89 -0.63 19.45
CA ARG A 463 -14.99 -1.17 18.66
C ARG A 463 -15.43 -2.53 19.22
N PRO A 464 -16.75 -2.82 19.28
CA PRO A 464 -17.29 -4.05 19.87
C PRO A 464 -16.65 -5.33 19.33
N GLY A 465 -16.43 -5.41 18.01
CA GLY A 465 -15.89 -6.60 17.35
C GLY A 465 -14.41 -6.90 17.61
N LEU A 466 -13.70 -5.99 18.28
CA LEU A 466 -12.26 -6.06 18.50
C LEU A 466 -11.87 -5.88 19.97
N GLN A 467 -12.76 -5.35 20.81
CA GLN A 467 -12.49 -4.98 22.20
C GLN A 467 -11.93 -6.15 23.05
N ASP A 468 -12.31 -7.40 22.75
CA ASP A 468 -11.82 -8.57 23.47
C ASP A 468 -10.32 -8.80 23.33
N LEU A 469 -9.70 -8.24 22.28
CA LEU A 469 -8.25 -8.26 22.07
C LEU A 469 -7.52 -7.26 22.98
N TRP A 470 -8.23 -6.36 23.65
CA TRP A 470 -7.67 -5.22 24.37
C TRP A 470 -8.12 -5.13 25.84
N LYS A 471 -7.18 -4.75 26.69
CA LYS A 471 -7.43 -4.25 28.04
C LYS A 471 -7.26 -2.73 27.96
N ILE A 472 -8.28 -1.97 28.34
CA ILE A 472 -8.24 -0.51 28.28
C ILE A 472 -8.38 0.03 29.69
N GLU A 473 -7.40 0.84 30.08
CA GLU A 473 -7.48 1.61 31.32
C GLU A 473 -7.98 3.01 31.01
N TYR A 474 -9.01 3.44 31.73
CA TYR A 474 -9.63 4.75 31.56
C TYR A 474 -9.30 5.63 32.76
N LYS A 475 -8.80 6.83 32.49
CA LYS A 475 -8.70 7.90 33.48
C LYS A 475 -9.60 9.06 33.04
N GLN A 476 -10.69 9.25 33.76
CA GLN A 476 -11.69 10.27 33.48
C GLN A 476 -11.59 11.37 34.53
N VAL A 477 -11.28 12.59 34.11
CA VAL A 477 -11.23 13.77 34.99
C VAL A 477 -12.09 14.84 34.35
N LYS A 478 -13.14 15.25 35.06
CA LYS A 478 -14.18 16.15 34.53
C LYS A 478 -14.68 15.62 33.17
N GLN A 479 -14.66 16.46 32.13
CA GLN A 479 -15.07 16.14 30.76
C GLN A 479 -13.94 15.63 29.86
N THR A 480 -12.81 15.27 30.45
CA THR A 480 -11.66 14.74 29.71
C THR A 480 -11.48 13.28 30.04
N MET A 481 -11.07 12.53 29.02
CA MET A 481 -10.78 11.11 29.12
C MET A 481 -9.39 10.87 28.56
N LEU A 482 -8.59 10.17 29.34
CA LEU A 482 -7.34 9.55 28.91
C LEU A 482 -7.61 8.04 28.84
N MET A 483 -7.18 7.42 27.75
CA MET A 483 -7.23 5.97 27.60
C MET A 483 -5.85 5.40 27.35
N VAL A 484 -5.61 4.23 27.94
CA VAL A 484 -4.39 3.45 27.76
C VAL A 484 -4.79 2.07 27.25
N PRO A 485 -4.88 1.85 25.93
CA PRO A 485 -5.12 0.54 25.37
C PRO A 485 -3.86 -0.31 25.47
N GLN A 486 -4.02 -1.54 25.98
CA GLN A 486 -2.99 -2.57 26.04
C GLN A 486 -3.56 -3.83 25.40
N ARG A 487 -2.83 -4.46 24.48
CA ARG A 487 -3.28 -5.75 23.94
C ARG A 487 -3.29 -6.80 25.06
N ARG A 488 -4.33 -7.65 25.09
CA ARG A 488 -4.43 -8.76 26.05
C ARG A 488 -3.52 -9.91 25.67
N ASP A 489 -3.33 -10.11 24.37
CA ASP A 489 -2.38 -11.08 23.88
C ASP A 489 -0.93 -10.59 24.11
N LYS A 490 -0.05 -11.53 24.45
CA LYS A 490 1.40 -11.28 24.52
C LYS A 490 2.08 -11.54 23.17
N PHE A 491 1.29 -11.82 22.12
CA PHE A 491 1.81 -12.15 20.80
C PHE A 491 2.17 -10.87 20.05
N ASP A 492 3.26 -10.94 19.30
CA ASP A 492 3.65 -9.88 18.39
C ASP A 492 2.58 -9.80 17.28
N PRO A 493 1.91 -8.63 17.11
CA PRO A 493 0.82 -8.46 16.16
C PRO A 493 1.25 -8.58 14.70
N PHE A 494 2.52 -8.88 14.41
CA PHE A 494 2.99 -9.19 13.06
C PHE A 494 3.50 -10.62 12.88
N LYS A 495 3.96 -11.31 13.94
CA LYS A 495 4.52 -12.68 13.84
C LYS A 495 3.48 -13.77 13.68
N ASP A 496 2.41 -13.68 14.46
CA ASP A 496 1.41 -14.75 14.62
C ASP A 496 -0.02 -14.34 14.24
N SER A 497 -0.29 -13.03 14.16
CA SER A 497 -1.64 -12.49 13.96
C SER A 497 -2.22 -12.87 12.60
N PHE A 498 -1.44 -12.89 11.51
CA PHE A 498 -1.97 -13.23 10.18
C PHE A 498 -2.63 -14.62 10.15
N VAL A 499 -2.04 -15.58 10.87
CA VAL A 499 -2.56 -16.97 10.94
C VAL A 499 -3.68 -17.11 11.97
N ARG A 500 -3.61 -16.37 13.08
CA ARG A 500 -4.58 -16.50 14.19
C ARG A 500 -5.83 -15.68 13.99
N ASP A 501 -5.67 -14.44 13.55
CA ASP A 501 -6.72 -13.45 13.37
C ASP A 501 -6.38 -12.56 12.17
N ARG A 502 -6.74 -13.04 10.99
CA ARG A 502 -6.43 -12.37 9.73
C ARG A 502 -7.09 -11.00 9.62
N LEU A 503 -8.28 -10.82 10.20
CA LEU A 503 -8.95 -9.52 10.21
C LEU A 503 -8.16 -8.50 11.04
N ASP A 504 -7.80 -8.84 12.28
CA ASP A 504 -7.02 -7.96 13.15
C ASP A 504 -5.66 -7.61 12.53
N PHE A 505 -4.97 -8.59 11.92
CA PHE A 505 -3.74 -8.32 11.17
C PHE A 505 -3.96 -7.29 10.05
N CYS A 506 -4.98 -7.46 9.22
CA CYS A 506 -5.25 -6.54 8.11
C CYS A 506 -5.55 -5.14 8.62
N LEU A 507 -6.36 -5.02 9.68
CA LEU A 507 -6.71 -3.74 10.29
C LEU A 507 -5.49 -3.03 10.88
N CYS A 508 -4.61 -3.76 11.57
CA CYS A 508 -3.36 -3.22 12.07
C CYS A 508 -2.42 -2.80 10.94
N ALA A 509 -2.37 -3.57 9.84
CA ALA A 509 -1.50 -3.30 8.70
C ALA A 509 -1.95 -2.06 7.90
N VAL A 510 -3.26 -1.83 7.69
CA VAL A 510 -3.75 -0.66 6.93
C VAL A 510 -3.58 0.66 7.69
N VAL A 511 -3.55 0.63 9.03
CA VAL A 511 -3.39 1.83 9.85
C VAL A 511 -1.97 2.09 10.34
N PHE A 512 -1.02 1.24 9.94
CA PHE A 512 0.37 1.37 10.35
C PHE A 512 1.02 2.57 9.65
N ASP A 513 1.43 3.58 10.43
CA ASP A 513 2.31 4.63 9.91
C ASP A 513 3.76 4.13 9.99
N PRO A 514 4.45 3.96 8.84
CA PRO A 514 5.85 3.54 8.84
C PRO A 514 6.81 4.55 9.50
N ASP A 515 6.35 5.78 9.75
CA ASP A 515 7.08 6.82 10.47
C ASP A 515 6.75 6.86 11.98
N ASP A 516 5.89 5.96 12.49
CA ASP A 516 5.51 5.92 13.91
C ASP A 516 6.66 5.38 14.79
N GLU A 517 7.35 6.31 15.46
CA GLU A 517 8.47 6.03 16.37
C GLU A 517 8.03 5.26 17.63
N LEU A 518 6.74 5.22 18.00
CA LEU A 518 6.30 4.64 19.29
C LEU A 518 6.42 3.11 19.36
N LEU A 519 6.63 2.44 18.23
CA LEU A 519 6.96 1.00 18.18
C LEU A 519 8.45 0.76 17.87
N THR A 520 9.24 1.83 17.74
CA THR A 520 10.70 1.74 17.78
C THR A 520 11.11 1.56 19.24
N THR A 521 11.00 0.32 19.73
CA THR A 521 11.90 -0.08 20.81
C THR A 521 13.30 0.30 20.33
N GLY A 522 14.09 0.99 21.15
CA GLY A 522 15.39 1.56 20.80
C GLY A 522 16.47 0.54 20.38
N ASN A 523 16.06 -0.65 19.96
CA ASN A 523 16.87 -1.69 19.40
C ASN A 523 16.75 -1.69 17.86
N PRO A 524 17.73 -1.16 17.11
CA PRO A 524 17.76 -1.19 15.64
C PRO A 524 17.78 -2.61 15.04
N HIS A 525 17.82 -3.65 15.88
CA HIS A 525 17.73 -5.06 15.50
C HIS A 525 16.33 -5.68 15.65
N GLN A 526 15.39 -5.02 16.35
CA GLN A 526 13.97 -5.36 16.23
C GLN A 526 13.49 -4.68 14.95
N THR A 527 13.39 -5.49 13.91
CA THR A 527 12.84 -5.13 12.59
C THR A 527 11.67 -4.18 12.78
N LYS A 528 11.77 -2.97 12.19
CA LYS A 528 10.59 -2.16 11.85
C LYS A 528 9.53 -3.16 11.40
N GLY A 529 8.35 -3.16 12.04
CA GLY A 529 7.28 -4.09 11.71
C GLY A 529 7.15 -4.20 10.18
N PRO A 530 6.84 -5.39 9.65
CA PRO A 530 6.91 -5.64 8.21
C PRO A 530 6.21 -4.50 7.48
N GLN A 531 6.97 -3.78 6.65
CA GLN A 531 6.49 -2.67 5.83
C GLN A 531 5.59 -3.25 4.75
N HIS A 532 4.41 -3.73 5.14
CA HIS A 532 3.43 -4.25 4.20
C HIS A 532 2.97 -3.11 3.33
N ASP A 533 2.88 -3.39 2.03
CA ASP A 533 2.22 -2.47 1.12
C ASP A 533 0.76 -2.31 1.56
N ILE A 534 0.32 -1.08 1.78
CA ILE A 534 -1.06 -0.76 2.19
C ILE A 534 -2.05 -1.29 1.14
N ALA A 535 -1.69 -1.29 -0.14
CA ALA A 535 -2.51 -1.90 -1.19
C ALA A 535 -2.70 -3.40 -0.96
N ASN A 536 -1.63 -4.11 -0.55
CA ASN A 536 -1.72 -5.53 -0.22
C ASN A 536 -2.58 -5.76 1.03
N ALA A 537 -2.50 -4.88 2.04
CA ALA A 537 -3.33 -4.97 3.24
C ALA A 537 -4.83 -4.80 2.93
N PHE A 538 -5.21 -3.84 2.08
CA PHE A 538 -6.59 -3.72 1.60
C PHE A 538 -7.02 -4.93 0.77
N ALA A 539 -6.15 -5.42 -0.14
CA ALA A 539 -6.44 -6.61 -0.93
C ALA A 539 -6.69 -7.85 -0.05
N MET A 540 -5.90 -8.02 1.02
CA MET A 540 -6.06 -9.09 2.01
C MET A 540 -7.38 -8.97 2.78
N LEU A 541 -7.75 -7.75 3.18
CA LEU A 541 -8.98 -7.44 3.88
C LEU A 541 -10.21 -7.75 3.01
N ASP A 542 -10.23 -7.25 1.77
CA ASP A 542 -11.31 -7.48 0.80
C ASP A 542 -11.52 -8.97 0.55
N GLU A 543 -10.43 -9.71 0.31
CA GLU A 543 -10.50 -11.16 0.09
C GLU A 543 -11.03 -11.89 1.33
N HIS A 544 -10.56 -11.51 2.52
CA HIS A 544 -10.97 -12.14 3.78
C HIS A 544 -12.45 -11.92 4.08
N LEU A 545 -12.94 -10.68 3.92
CA LEU A 545 -14.35 -10.34 4.12
C LEU A 545 -15.24 -11.03 3.08
N ALA A 546 -14.84 -11.04 1.80
CA ALA A 546 -15.58 -11.72 0.74
C ALA A 546 -15.66 -13.24 0.98
N LYS A 547 -14.54 -13.89 1.36
CA LYS A 547 -14.50 -15.31 1.71
C LYS A 547 -15.37 -15.60 2.94
N SER A 548 -15.28 -14.78 3.98
CA SER A 548 -16.06 -14.93 5.21
C SER A 548 -17.56 -14.81 4.95
N ALA A 549 -17.98 -13.80 4.19
CA ALA A 549 -19.37 -13.62 3.77
C ALA A 549 -19.88 -14.81 2.93
N LYS A 550 -19.10 -15.25 1.94
CA LYS A 550 -19.43 -16.40 1.08
C LYS A 550 -19.58 -17.70 1.87
N ASN A 551 -18.76 -17.89 2.89
CA ASN A 551 -18.79 -19.07 3.75
C ASN A 551 -19.85 -18.97 4.87
N GLY A 552 -20.66 -17.90 4.89
CA GLY A 552 -21.70 -17.71 5.91
C GLY A 552 -21.17 -17.33 7.29
N ASN A 553 -19.89 -16.95 7.42
CA ASN A 553 -19.29 -16.52 8.68
C ASN A 553 -19.68 -15.07 9.00
N LYS A 554 -20.95 -14.86 9.35
CA LYS A 554 -21.51 -13.55 9.65
C LYS A 554 -20.90 -12.91 10.89
N ALA A 555 -20.47 -13.71 11.87
CA ALA A 555 -19.84 -13.22 13.09
C ALA A 555 -18.51 -12.52 12.79
N GLU A 556 -17.69 -13.11 11.92
CA GLU A 556 -16.42 -12.50 11.50
C GLU A 556 -16.63 -11.19 10.73
N VAL A 557 -17.59 -11.15 9.80
CA VAL A 557 -17.93 -9.91 9.08
C VAL A 557 -18.47 -8.84 10.03
N ALA A 558 -19.29 -9.23 11.00
CA ALA A 558 -19.89 -8.33 11.99
C ALA A 558 -18.88 -7.73 12.98
N ARG A 559 -17.63 -8.21 13.01
CA ARG A 559 -16.56 -7.56 13.77
C ARG A 559 -16.27 -6.15 13.25
N LEU A 560 -16.52 -5.90 11.97
CA LEU A 560 -16.52 -4.56 11.39
C LEU A 560 -17.93 -3.96 11.46
N ASP A 561 -18.17 -3.17 12.50
CA ASP A 561 -19.40 -2.39 12.57
C ASP A 561 -19.45 -1.26 11.53
N GLY A 562 -20.63 -0.67 11.34
CA GLY A 562 -20.85 0.36 10.32
C GLY A 562 -19.96 1.60 10.46
N VAL A 563 -19.56 1.99 11.67
CA VAL A 563 -18.68 3.15 11.89
C VAL A 563 -17.28 2.82 11.39
N LEU A 564 -16.75 1.64 11.77
CA LEU A 564 -15.41 1.23 11.36
C LEU A 564 -15.36 0.98 9.84
N LEU A 565 -16.39 0.37 9.26
CA LEU A 565 -16.47 0.11 7.83
C LEU A 565 -16.46 1.41 7.00
N GLU A 566 -17.17 2.44 7.46
CA GLU A 566 -17.20 3.73 6.78
C GLU A 566 -15.82 4.40 6.79
N LEU A 567 -15.13 4.38 7.94
CA LEU A 567 -13.78 4.93 8.06
C LEU A 567 -12.75 4.19 7.18
N LEU A 568 -12.83 2.85 7.12
CA LEU A 568 -11.96 2.04 6.26
C LEU A 568 -12.23 2.30 4.78
N THR A 569 -13.49 2.50 4.40
CA THR A 569 -13.88 2.88 3.03
C THR A 569 -13.29 4.24 2.67
N ASP A 570 -13.35 5.20 3.60
CA ASP A 570 -12.75 6.53 3.47
C ASP A 570 -11.22 6.45 3.28
N LEU A 571 -10.54 5.68 4.13
CA LEU A 571 -9.10 5.47 4.06
C LEU A 571 -8.68 4.85 2.72
N SER A 572 -9.43 3.83 2.28
CA SER A 572 -9.25 3.14 0.99
C SER A 572 -9.40 4.10 -0.19
N ALA A 573 -10.43 4.95 -0.19
CA ALA A 573 -10.67 5.94 -1.24
C ALA A 573 -9.54 6.98 -1.33
N VAL A 574 -9.09 7.52 -0.19
CA VAL A 574 -7.94 8.45 -0.15
C VAL A 574 -6.67 7.78 -0.68
N HIS A 575 -6.41 6.53 -0.26
CA HIS A 575 -5.26 5.76 -0.72
C HIS A 575 -5.32 5.48 -2.24
N GLN A 576 -6.49 5.16 -2.78
CA GLN A 576 -6.69 4.93 -4.21
C GLN A 576 -6.38 6.19 -5.03
N ILE A 577 -6.92 7.34 -4.65
CA ILE A 577 -6.65 8.62 -5.32
C ILE A 577 -5.16 8.96 -5.24
N LEU A 578 -4.54 8.79 -4.07
CA LEU A 578 -3.11 9.02 -3.88
C LEU A 578 -2.24 8.13 -4.77
N SER A 579 -2.59 6.84 -4.86
CA SER A 579 -1.87 5.87 -5.68
C SER A 579 -1.94 6.23 -7.16
N MET A 580 -3.13 6.60 -7.65
CA MET A 580 -3.34 7.06 -9.02
C MET A 580 -2.59 8.36 -9.32
N ALA A 581 -2.58 9.33 -8.41
CA ALA A 581 -1.82 10.57 -8.58
C ALA A 581 -0.31 10.31 -8.67
N ARG A 582 0.21 9.33 -7.92
CA ARG A 582 1.64 8.98 -7.88
C ARG A 582 2.16 8.23 -9.11
N ILE A 583 1.28 7.60 -9.89
CA ILE A 583 1.63 6.91 -11.14
C ILE A 583 1.53 7.81 -12.39
N HIS A 584 1.29 9.12 -12.21
CA HIS A 584 1.33 10.08 -13.31
C HIS A 584 2.66 10.02 -14.05
N VAL A 585 2.64 10.10 -15.38
CA VAL A 585 3.82 10.14 -16.25
C VAL A 585 3.75 11.39 -17.14
N PRO A 586 4.77 12.28 -17.14
CA PRO A 586 5.96 12.30 -16.27
C PRO A 586 5.61 12.44 -14.78
N ARG A 587 6.41 11.86 -13.88
CA ARG A 587 6.11 11.91 -12.44
C ARG A 587 6.40 13.30 -11.89
N ALA A 588 5.48 13.82 -11.10
CA ALA A 588 5.68 15.08 -10.39
C ALA A 588 6.60 14.88 -9.18
N ARG A 589 7.42 15.89 -8.87
CA ARG A 589 8.27 15.86 -7.67
C ARG A 589 7.44 15.67 -6.40
N LYS A 590 7.91 14.85 -5.46
CA LYS A 590 7.29 14.77 -4.14
C LYS A 590 7.42 16.11 -3.41
N MET A 591 6.27 16.66 -3.00
CA MET A 591 6.18 17.85 -2.17
C MET A 591 5.89 17.42 -0.73
N ASP A 592 6.63 17.96 0.22
CA ASP A 592 6.34 17.71 1.64
C ASP A 592 5.22 18.63 2.15
N LEU A 593 4.71 18.34 3.34
CA LEU A 593 3.60 19.09 3.92
C LEU A 593 3.94 20.58 4.11
N LYS A 594 5.14 20.90 4.58
CA LYS A 594 5.56 22.29 4.86
C LYS A 594 5.68 23.09 3.58
N GLU A 595 6.17 22.47 2.51
CA GLU A 595 6.25 23.07 1.19
C GLU A 595 4.84 23.28 0.60
N ALA A 596 3.96 22.28 0.67
CA ALA A 596 2.59 22.39 0.21
C ALA A 596 1.81 23.48 0.96
N GLN A 597 2.04 23.61 2.27
CA GLN A 597 1.44 24.66 3.11
C GLN A 597 1.91 26.08 2.75
N LYS A 598 3.12 26.25 2.21
CA LYS A 598 3.64 27.55 1.79
C LYS A 598 3.08 28.00 0.45
N ILE A 599 2.89 27.07 -0.48
CA ILE A 599 2.47 27.35 -1.86
C ILE A 599 0.94 27.31 -1.97
N GLY A 600 0.29 26.45 -1.19
CA GLY A 600 -1.14 26.22 -1.23
C GLY A 600 -1.97 27.38 -0.68
N THR A 601 -2.86 27.93 -1.50
CA THR A 601 -3.76 29.05 -1.13
C THR A 601 -5.21 28.62 -0.92
N GLY A 602 -5.57 27.38 -1.29
CA GLY A 602 -6.91 26.82 -1.17
C GLY A 602 -7.39 26.62 0.28
N LYS A 603 -8.69 26.32 0.44
CA LYS A 603 -9.31 26.05 1.76
C LYS A 603 -8.53 24.98 2.52
N ALA A 604 -8.21 23.86 1.85
CA ALA A 604 -7.45 22.75 2.40
C ALA A 604 -6.24 23.21 3.22
N TRP A 605 -5.39 24.02 2.61
CA TRP A 605 -4.13 24.47 3.20
C TRP A 605 -4.34 25.50 4.30
N ARG A 606 -5.36 26.36 4.18
CA ARG A 606 -5.76 27.29 5.23
C ARG A 606 -6.17 26.56 6.51
N TYR A 607 -6.96 25.50 6.40
CA TYR A 607 -7.43 24.73 7.56
C TYR A 607 -6.38 23.78 8.12
N THR A 608 -5.57 23.16 7.27
CA THR A 608 -4.40 22.38 7.70
C THR A 608 -3.40 23.25 8.46
N ASN A 609 -3.11 24.47 7.99
CA ASN A 609 -2.22 25.43 8.68
C ASN A 609 -2.77 25.89 10.05
N LYS A 610 -4.08 25.82 10.24
CA LYS A 610 -4.75 26.11 11.51
C LYS A 610 -4.88 24.88 12.40
N HIS A 611 -4.31 23.74 12.01
CA HIS A 611 -4.40 22.48 12.74
C HIS A 611 -5.85 22.02 12.97
N PHE A 612 -6.77 22.42 12.07
CA PHE A 612 -8.21 22.18 12.24
C PHE A 612 -8.54 20.69 12.42
N MET A 613 -7.90 19.83 11.62
CA MET A 613 -8.16 18.38 11.71
C MET A 613 -7.27 17.66 12.73
N GLU A 614 -6.47 18.39 13.52
CA GLU A 614 -5.69 17.80 14.62
C GLU A 614 -6.47 17.87 15.95
N GLN A 615 -7.69 18.40 15.90
CA GLN A 615 -8.61 18.46 17.03
C GLN A 615 -9.24 17.08 17.29
N THR A 616 -8.43 16.10 17.66
CA THR A 616 -8.92 14.79 18.08
C THR A 616 -9.66 14.90 19.43
N PRO A 617 -10.78 14.17 19.61
CA PRO A 617 -11.41 14.03 20.93
C PRO A 617 -10.60 13.16 21.89
N PHE A 618 -9.64 12.40 21.38
CA PHE A 618 -8.92 11.43 22.17
C PHE A 618 -7.65 12.02 22.79
N ARG A 619 -7.39 11.65 24.04
CA ARG A 619 -6.09 11.82 24.69
C ARG A 619 -5.54 10.44 24.97
N PHE A 620 -4.32 10.18 24.51
CA PHE A 620 -3.62 8.92 24.74
C PHE A 620 -2.56 9.08 25.79
N GLY A 621 -2.49 8.08 26.67
CA GLY A 621 -1.44 8.01 27.66
C GLY A 621 -0.63 6.74 27.53
N THR A 622 0.61 6.80 28.02
CA THR A 622 1.41 5.62 28.36
C THR A 622 1.54 5.54 29.86
N VAL A 623 1.75 4.33 30.36
CA VAL A 623 2.12 4.11 31.75
C VAL A 623 3.64 4.16 31.81
N ASN A 624 4.17 5.18 32.50
CA ASN A 624 5.59 5.29 32.81
C ASN A 624 6.05 4.10 33.67
N PRO A 625 7.36 3.78 33.71
CA PRO A 625 7.90 2.70 34.54
C PRO A 625 7.53 2.81 36.03
N ASN A 626 7.26 4.02 36.53
CA ASN A 626 6.81 4.29 37.90
C ASN A 626 5.28 4.16 38.10
N GLY A 627 4.55 3.65 37.11
CA GLY A 627 3.09 3.48 37.15
C GLY A 627 2.28 4.75 36.88
N THR A 628 2.90 5.90 36.67
CA THR A 628 2.18 7.15 36.36
C THR A 628 1.77 7.21 34.88
N MET A 629 0.57 7.71 34.59
CA MET A 629 0.13 7.92 33.21
C MET A 629 0.64 9.27 32.68
N ALA A 630 1.29 9.28 31.52
CA ALA A 630 1.69 10.49 30.80
C ALA A 630 1.02 10.56 29.43
N GLU A 631 0.56 11.74 29.00
CA GLU A 631 0.00 11.96 27.66
C GLU A 631 1.12 11.84 26.61
N VAL A 632 0.94 11.01 25.58
CA VAL A 632 1.98 10.70 24.57
C VAL A 632 1.79 11.50 23.30
N ASP A 633 0.54 11.82 22.96
CA ASP A 633 0.17 12.57 21.77
C ASP A 633 -0.37 13.95 22.15
N SER A 634 0.48 14.80 22.74
CA SER A 634 0.11 16.21 22.87
C SER A 634 0.22 16.87 21.49
N VAL A 635 -0.82 16.73 20.66
CA VAL A 635 -1.05 17.63 19.53
C VAL A 635 -0.86 19.05 20.06
N TYR A 636 -0.12 19.89 19.32
CA TYR A 636 0.16 21.26 19.71
C TYR A 636 -1.15 22.06 19.82
N LYS A 637 -1.72 22.15 21.03
CA LYS A 637 -2.99 22.84 21.28
C LYS A 637 -2.74 24.35 21.18
N ARG A 638 -3.04 24.93 20.01
CA ARG A 638 -3.07 26.40 19.84
C ARG A 638 -4.30 27.03 20.48
N GLU A 639 -5.35 26.25 20.69
CA GLU A 639 -6.57 26.73 21.34
C GLU A 639 -6.41 26.78 22.86
N ASN A 640 -7.02 27.81 23.46
CA ASN A 640 -7.16 27.87 24.91
C ASN A 640 -7.96 26.64 25.39
N ALA A 641 -7.31 25.80 26.21
CA ALA A 641 -7.87 24.56 26.69
C ALA A 641 -9.21 24.75 27.43
N GLU A 642 -9.39 25.86 28.15
CA GLU A 642 -10.63 26.18 28.86
C GLU A 642 -11.77 26.45 27.88
N THR A 643 -11.51 27.21 26.81
CA THR A 643 -12.50 27.50 25.76
C THR A 643 -12.92 26.23 25.04
N LYS A 644 -11.97 25.36 24.70
CA LYS A 644 -12.27 24.06 24.08
C LYS A 644 -13.12 23.19 25.00
N ILE A 645 -12.74 23.06 26.27
CA ILE A 645 -13.51 22.28 27.26
C ILE A 645 -14.92 22.85 27.42
N ALA A 646 -15.09 24.17 27.46
CA ALA A 646 -16.40 24.81 27.55
C ALA A 646 -17.28 24.53 26.31
N ALA A 647 -16.69 24.52 25.11
CA ALA A 647 -17.41 24.17 23.89
C ALA A 647 -17.84 22.69 23.88
N GLU A 648 -16.93 21.77 24.23
CA GLU A 648 -17.21 20.34 24.36
C GLU A 648 -18.33 20.07 25.39
N GLN A 649 -18.32 20.77 26.53
CA GLN A 649 -19.37 20.72 27.56
C GLN A 649 -20.73 21.21 27.04
N LYS A 650 -20.73 22.31 26.28
CA LYS A 650 -21.94 22.85 25.67
C LYS A 650 -22.55 21.84 24.70
N LEU A 651 -21.73 21.27 23.82
CA LEU A 651 -22.16 20.24 22.87
C LEU A 651 -22.71 19.00 23.58
N GLY A 652 -22.00 18.47 24.59
CA GLY A 652 -22.47 17.33 25.38
C GLY A 652 -23.80 17.60 26.11
N THR A 653 -24.02 18.83 26.57
CA THR A 653 -25.30 19.24 27.19
C THR A 653 -26.44 19.27 26.16
N LEU A 654 -26.19 19.82 24.97
CA LEU A 654 -27.17 19.85 23.89
C LEU A 654 -27.53 18.43 23.44
N LEU A 655 -26.53 17.56 23.24
CA LEU A 655 -26.79 16.18 22.86
C LEU A 655 -27.57 15.42 23.95
N LYS A 656 -27.26 15.64 25.23
CA LYS A 656 -28.03 15.05 26.34
C LYS A 656 -29.51 15.46 26.27
N ALA A 657 -29.79 16.75 26.06
CA ALA A 657 -31.15 17.26 25.94
C ALA A 657 -31.87 16.64 24.74
N PHE A 658 -31.19 16.57 23.59
CA PHE A 658 -31.68 15.92 22.37
C PHE A 658 -32.02 14.43 22.61
N MET A 659 -31.12 13.66 23.23
CA MET A 659 -31.33 12.22 23.47
C MET A 659 -32.52 11.95 24.41
N ALA A 660 -32.83 12.87 25.32
CA ALA A 660 -33.94 12.76 26.27
C ALA A 660 -35.32 13.13 25.66
N SER A 661 -35.35 13.75 24.49
CA SER A 661 -36.60 14.17 23.85
C SER A 661 -37.39 12.97 23.27
N GLU A 662 -38.71 13.07 23.20
CA GLU A 662 -39.58 12.00 22.69
C GLU A 662 -39.40 11.81 21.19
N ASN A 663 -39.26 10.55 20.73
CA ASN A 663 -39.22 10.24 19.30
C ASN A 663 -40.42 10.88 18.57
N PRO A 664 -40.20 11.55 17.42
CA PRO A 664 -41.28 12.19 16.69
C PRO A 664 -42.37 11.17 16.33
N LYS A 665 -43.61 11.47 16.70
CA LYS A 665 -44.78 10.68 16.32
C LYS A 665 -45.38 11.26 15.04
N GLY A 666 -45.13 10.60 13.91
CA GLY A 666 -45.63 11.00 12.60
C GLY A 666 -44.65 11.84 11.77
N PRO A 667 -45.03 12.24 10.54
CA PRO A 667 -44.12 12.84 9.54
C PRO A 667 -43.85 14.34 9.76
N LYS A 668 -44.40 14.96 10.82
CA LYS A 668 -44.29 16.41 11.03
C LYS A 668 -43.15 16.73 12.00
N PHE A 669 -42.13 17.40 11.47
CA PHE A 669 -41.10 18.07 12.24
C PHE A 669 -41.74 19.13 13.16
N THR A 670 -41.56 19.05 14.48
CA THR A 670 -42.15 20.04 15.41
C THR A 670 -41.14 21.16 15.68
N PRO A 671 -41.58 22.40 15.95
CA PRO A 671 -40.67 23.52 16.25
C PRO A 671 -39.69 23.23 17.40
N LYS A 672 -40.16 22.53 18.44
CA LYS A 672 -39.35 22.10 19.60
C LYS A 672 -38.17 21.18 19.24
N TRP A 673 -38.22 20.52 18.09
CA TRP A 673 -37.14 19.68 17.57
C TRP A 673 -36.20 20.45 16.64
N ALA A 674 -36.68 21.51 15.99
CA ALA A 674 -35.88 22.38 15.16
C ALA A 674 -35.04 23.36 15.99
N ASP A 675 -35.61 23.84 17.10
CA ASP A 675 -34.96 24.67 18.13
C ASP A 675 -34.01 23.83 19.00
#